data_AF-A0A942E317-F1
#
_entry.id   AF-A0A942E317-F1
#
_cell.length_a   1.000
_cell.length_b   1.000
_cell.length_c   1.000
_cell.angle_alpha   90.00
_cell.angle_beta   90.00
_cell.angle_gamma   90.00
#
_symmetry.space_group_name_H-M   'P 1'
#
loop_
_entity.id
_entity.type
_entity.pdbx_description
1 polymer ?
#
loop_
_entity_poly.entity_id
_entity_poly.type
_entity_poly.pdbx_seq_one_letter_code
_entity_poly.pdbx_strand_id
1 'polypeptide(L)'
;MDEYALASIEQVAVDGFRSDQERLEARQRGFQDAAAMSEAVAAGFYTSTDYGEATRFGFRSKQEFEQFRMSGFGTKSEFDDAKLKGFADKAAYEVHRQQALAALEQRARELLDDAEQFLRINPQTTNIVELASAAAALKASLGVQGVDEVSKRLDELSRGLSSVSGFDAFSKARADERLAEKQKKIADLRERLEQQRQAIRLWMAQNLMHQATADLADEMIAVEKAVASGDLDALSKSATSLSDLLTRWGLKADIDKLIISGGSAAAVSEKPEYTITQTPLNAFLLNGNGDEWVALYNASSSAPSIIRNLVGDYVFEKRSAKICMLPKSSDPSLHRAISHELRQFEAEQVEISRIRCSAETLLSYDIILLNRREFLKSEPTFAVRILNLLDARELREFPSLSHAKLREFQIAEGKERDLIASEIETGARNGFGALMLNEGKPSLCGVVAEDAVGHRELIKQVRDFIQSEGRKRPEVQFSNAEEAYRAIQREECSAVYADAAQLKLISSALARDGRTFAYAPLWFANETITKLDQQKQEERKRQTEELEAKRIAAEEERRIQAEKESRHKAEAAERERALQDRNGAEARALQERLSAGLQQLVTPGTSKVDQGQIADFVKQATVLFPEFMSWNSKLPVELWTAKALKTEITDYGTGVWKDRHLEQIALRVEVVVESAARGEKRTECFQLGVLVDDEFRSYRDSLEVQCSPDDAEQLKTWTTAHRFESRWRAD
;
A
#
# COMPACT_ATOMS: atom_id res chain seq x y z
N MET A 1 -81.76 8.12 81.37
CA MET A 1 -81.20 7.06 80.52
C MET A 1 -82.39 6.26 80.05
N ASP A 2 -82.59 6.15 78.74
CA ASP A 2 -83.61 5.25 78.23
C ASP A 2 -83.16 3.80 78.43
N GLU A 3 -84.12 2.88 78.38
CA GLU A 3 -83.91 1.44 78.57
C GLU A 3 -82.91 0.87 77.52
N TYR A 4 -82.77 1.58 76.39
CA TYR A 4 -81.83 1.30 75.32
C TYR A 4 -80.36 1.58 75.70
N ALA A 5 -80.09 2.69 76.40
CA ALA A 5 -78.76 3.05 76.85
C ALA A 5 -78.23 2.09 77.95
N LEU A 6 -79.11 1.58 78.81
CA LEU A 6 -78.72 0.62 79.85
C LEU A 6 -78.39 -0.76 79.24
N ALA A 7 -79.21 -1.24 78.30
CA ALA A 7 -78.99 -2.50 77.58
C ALA A 7 -77.72 -2.47 76.71
N SER A 8 -77.41 -1.32 76.09
CA SER A 8 -76.17 -1.14 75.31
C SER A 8 -74.93 -1.22 76.21
N ILE A 9 -74.95 -0.60 77.40
CA ILE A 9 -73.84 -0.63 78.38
C ILE A 9 -73.63 -2.04 78.95
N GLU A 10 -74.70 -2.77 79.28
CA GLU A 10 -74.60 -4.14 79.79
C GLU A 10 -74.04 -5.11 78.73
N GLN A 11 -74.45 -4.96 77.46
CA GLN A 11 -73.86 -5.75 76.38
C GLN A 11 -72.39 -5.39 76.13
N VAL A 12 -72.00 -4.11 76.25
CA VAL A 12 -70.60 -3.64 76.06
C VAL A 12 -69.68 -4.26 77.10
N ALA A 13 -70.16 -4.48 78.33
CA ALA A 13 -69.40 -5.15 79.37
C ALA A 13 -69.21 -6.67 79.12
N VAL A 14 -70.11 -7.30 78.34
CA VAL A 14 -70.06 -8.74 78.05
C VAL A 14 -69.19 -9.07 76.84
N ASP A 15 -69.24 -8.27 75.77
CA ASP A 15 -68.49 -8.50 74.53
C ASP A 15 -67.22 -7.64 74.38
N GLY A 16 -67.04 -6.65 75.26
CA GLY A 16 -65.79 -5.89 75.42
C GLY A 16 -65.54 -4.79 74.39
N PHE A 17 -66.50 -4.46 73.51
CA PHE A 17 -66.35 -3.38 72.51
C PHE A 17 -66.49 -1.99 73.14
N ARG A 18 -65.73 -1.00 72.67
CA ARG A 18 -65.71 0.37 73.24
C ARG A 18 -66.90 1.22 72.79
N SER A 19 -67.63 0.79 71.76
CA SER A 19 -68.81 1.49 71.24
C SER A 19 -69.74 0.55 70.44
N ASP A 20 -71.01 0.94 70.29
CA ASP A 20 -71.96 0.24 69.40
C ASP A 20 -71.51 0.25 67.93
N GLN A 21 -70.79 1.28 67.50
CA GLN A 21 -70.23 1.35 66.15
C GLN A 21 -69.13 0.29 65.95
N GLU A 22 -68.19 0.19 66.89
CA GLU A 22 -67.13 -0.84 66.87
C GLU A 22 -67.72 -2.25 66.87
N ARG A 23 -68.75 -2.49 67.69
CA ARG A 23 -69.50 -3.76 67.71
C ARG A 23 -70.15 -4.06 66.36
N LEU A 24 -70.78 -3.07 65.71
CA LEU A 24 -71.42 -3.26 64.41
C LEU A 24 -70.37 -3.64 63.35
N GLU A 25 -69.23 -2.95 63.33
CA GLU A 25 -68.10 -3.26 62.44
C GLU A 25 -67.51 -4.66 62.74
N ALA A 26 -67.37 -5.03 64.01
CA ALA A 26 -66.93 -6.35 64.43
C ALA A 26 -67.85 -7.46 63.95
N ARG A 27 -69.17 -7.27 64.10
CA ARG A 27 -70.19 -8.23 63.62
C ARG A 27 -70.20 -8.35 62.10
N GLN A 28 -70.03 -7.23 61.37
CA GLN A 28 -69.88 -7.26 59.90
C GLN A 28 -68.65 -8.06 59.46
N ARG A 29 -67.60 -8.07 60.28
CA ARG A 29 -66.38 -8.87 60.09
C ARG A 29 -66.45 -10.27 60.70
N GLY A 30 -67.56 -10.63 61.35
CA GLY A 30 -67.83 -11.95 61.92
C GLY A 30 -67.30 -12.19 63.34
N PHE A 31 -66.80 -11.18 64.05
CA PHE A 31 -66.29 -11.30 65.42
C PHE A 31 -67.43 -11.14 66.46
N GLN A 32 -67.37 -11.93 67.53
CA GLN A 32 -68.38 -11.92 68.61
C GLN A 32 -67.92 -11.10 69.84
N ASP A 33 -66.61 -10.90 70.01
CA ASP A 33 -66.01 -10.15 71.11
C ASP A 33 -64.79 -9.32 70.65
N ALA A 34 -64.48 -8.27 71.41
CA ALA A 34 -63.44 -7.31 71.08
C ALA A 34 -62.02 -7.87 71.20
N ALA A 35 -61.80 -8.86 72.08
CA ALA A 35 -60.49 -9.48 72.25
C ALA A 35 -60.10 -10.28 71.01
N ALA A 36 -61.01 -11.13 70.51
CA ALA A 36 -60.82 -11.89 69.29
C ALA A 36 -60.63 -10.98 68.06
N MET A 37 -61.37 -9.88 67.97
CA MET A 37 -61.19 -8.89 66.90
C MET A 37 -59.82 -8.20 67.00
N SER A 38 -59.40 -7.78 68.19
CA SER A 38 -58.11 -7.11 68.43
C SER A 38 -56.92 -8.02 68.10
N GLU A 39 -56.96 -9.28 68.54
CA GLU A 39 -55.92 -10.28 68.21
C GLU A 39 -55.85 -10.53 66.70
N ALA A 40 -57.00 -10.71 66.03
CA ALA A 40 -57.05 -10.94 64.61
C ALA A 40 -56.50 -9.73 63.81
N VAL A 41 -56.89 -8.51 64.19
CA VAL A 41 -56.40 -7.28 63.55
C VAL A 41 -54.89 -7.10 63.79
N ALA A 42 -54.39 -7.37 64.99
CA ALA A 42 -52.96 -7.33 65.29
C ALA A 42 -52.16 -8.36 64.48
N ALA A 43 -52.76 -9.52 64.19
CA ALA A 43 -52.22 -10.54 63.30
C ALA A 43 -52.42 -10.24 61.80
N GLY A 44 -53.09 -9.14 61.46
CA GLY A 44 -53.34 -8.65 60.10
C GLY A 44 -54.64 -9.13 59.44
N PHE A 45 -55.48 -9.92 60.13
CA PHE A 45 -56.73 -10.46 59.61
C PHE A 45 -57.89 -9.48 59.69
N TYR A 46 -58.74 -9.48 58.65
CA TYR A 46 -59.90 -8.57 58.57
C TYR A 46 -61.22 -9.26 58.97
N THR A 47 -61.32 -10.59 58.83
CA THR A 47 -62.54 -11.35 59.16
C THR A 47 -62.25 -12.44 60.19
N SER A 48 -63.26 -12.79 61.00
CA SER A 48 -63.16 -13.86 61.99
C SER A 48 -62.97 -15.23 61.33
N THR A 49 -63.56 -15.42 60.15
CA THR A 49 -63.42 -16.67 59.38
C THR A 49 -61.98 -16.89 58.93
N ASP A 50 -61.31 -15.88 58.35
CA ASP A 50 -59.92 -16.01 57.90
C ASP A 50 -58.96 -16.25 59.09
N TYR A 51 -59.19 -15.56 60.21
CA TYR A 51 -58.40 -15.74 61.44
C TYR A 51 -58.60 -17.14 62.04
N GLY A 52 -59.85 -17.62 62.08
CA GLY A 52 -60.19 -18.96 62.55
C GLY A 52 -59.61 -20.08 61.68
N GLU A 53 -59.55 -19.86 60.36
CA GLU A 53 -58.90 -20.80 59.44
C GLU A 53 -57.38 -20.82 59.63
N ALA A 54 -56.75 -19.65 59.71
CA ALA A 54 -55.31 -19.54 59.93
C ALA A 54 -54.84 -20.21 61.23
N THR A 55 -55.57 -19.98 62.33
CA THR A 55 -55.26 -20.57 63.64
C THR A 55 -55.44 -22.08 63.64
N ARG A 56 -56.42 -22.64 62.90
CA ARG A 56 -56.57 -24.10 62.72
C ARG A 56 -55.37 -24.74 62.01
N PHE A 57 -54.77 -24.03 61.06
CA PHE A 57 -53.52 -24.46 60.42
C PHE A 57 -52.27 -24.11 61.23
N GLY A 58 -52.41 -23.49 62.41
CA GLY A 58 -51.31 -23.15 63.32
C GLY A 58 -50.59 -21.84 63.00
N PHE A 59 -51.18 -20.97 62.18
CA PHE A 59 -50.61 -19.66 61.83
C PHE A 59 -51.15 -18.55 62.72
N ARG A 60 -50.28 -17.59 63.06
CA ARG A 60 -50.60 -16.40 63.88
C ARG A 60 -50.45 -15.09 63.12
N SER A 61 -50.06 -15.14 61.85
CA SER A 61 -49.84 -13.99 60.97
C SER A 61 -50.57 -14.21 59.67
N LYS A 62 -51.31 -13.20 59.20
CA LYS A 62 -52.00 -13.25 57.91
C LYS A 62 -51.02 -13.43 56.77
N GLN A 63 -49.90 -12.73 56.81
CA GLN A 63 -48.88 -12.81 55.77
C GLN A 63 -48.33 -14.23 55.62
N GLU A 64 -48.06 -14.93 56.74
CA GLU A 64 -47.56 -16.31 56.69
C GLU A 64 -48.64 -17.29 56.25
N PHE A 65 -49.88 -17.09 56.68
CA PHE A 65 -50.99 -17.93 56.26
C PHE A 65 -51.30 -17.78 54.77
N GLU A 66 -51.25 -16.57 54.22
CA GLU A 66 -51.41 -16.33 52.79
C GLU A 66 -50.29 -16.97 51.97
N GLN A 67 -49.03 -16.89 52.43
CA GLN A 67 -47.92 -17.61 51.82
C GLN A 67 -48.17 -19.13 51.84
N PHE A 68 -48.61 -19.69 52.96
CA PHE A 68 -48.98 -21.11 53.05
C PHE A 68 -50.09 -21.47 52.06
N ARG A 69 -51.17 -20.68 51.97
CA ARG A 69 -52.27 -20.94 51.03
C ARG A 69 -51.82 -20.92 49.57
N MET A 70 -50.90 -20.02 49.21
CA MET A 70 -50.35 -19.93 47.85
C MET A 70 -49.30 -21.00 47.55
N SER A 71 -48.66 -21.56 48.58
CA SER A 71 -47.56 -22.53 48.43
C SER A 71 -48.00 -23.93 47.99
N GLY A 72 -49.26 -24.30 48.22
CA GLY A 72 -49.79 -25.63 47.89
C GLY A 72 -49.43 -26.76 48.86
N PHE A 73 -48.77 -26.46 49.99
CA PHE A 73 -48.50 -27.45 51.04
C PHE A 73 -49.77 -27.87 51.79
N GLY A 74 -49.82 -29.14 52.20
CA GLY A 74 -50.99 -29.69 52.89
C GLY A 74 -50.96 -29.43 54.40
N THR A 75 -49.77 -29.22 54.96
CA THR A 75 -49.57 -29.01 56.40
C THR A 75 -48.56 -27.90 56.67
N LYS A 76 -48.69 -27.24 57.83
CA LYS A 76 -47.72 -26.22 58.28
C LYS A 76 -46.31 -26.80 58.45
N SER A 77 -46.19 -28.04 58.90
CA SER A 77 -44.88 -28.69 59.07
C SER A 77 -44.14 -28.86 57.74
N GLU A 78 -44.83 -29.25 56.67
CA GLU A 78 -44.24 -29.36 55.34
C GLU A 78 -43.82 -27.98 54.80
N PHE A 79 -44.67 -26.97 55.00
CA PHE A 79 -44.37 -25.59 54.61
C PHE A 79 -43.16 -25.01 55.35
N ASP A 80 -43.05 -25.24 56.67
CA ASP A 80 -41.94 -24.74 57.47
C ASP A 80 -40.61 -25.42 57.08
N ASP A 81 -40.61 -26.74 56.84
CA ASP A 81 -39.42 -27.48 56.39
C ASP A 81 -38.97 -27.03 54.99
N ALA A 82 -39.91 -26.84 54.06
CA ALA A 82 -39.64 -26.31 52.74
C ALA A 82 -39.08 -24.88 52.80
N LYS A 83 -39.69 -24.01 53.60
CA LYS A 83 -39.24 -22.62 53.81
C LYS A 83 -37.83 -22.57 54.41
N LEU A 84 -37.53 -23.44 55.37
CA LEU A 84 -36.19 -23.54 55.96
C LEU A 84 -35.13 -23.96 54.93
N LYS A 85 -35.52 -24.77 53.94
CA LYS A 85 -34.70 -25.16 52.80
C LYS A 85 -34.74 -24.16 51.63
N GLY A 86 -35.44 -23.02 51.80
CA GLY A 86 -35.49 -21.93 50.82
C GLY A 86 -36.56 -22.06 49.74
N PHE A 87 -37.54 -22.96 49.90
CA PHE A 87 -38.62 -23.17 48.94
C PHE A 87 -39.91 -22.47 49.36
N ALA A 88 -40.52 -21.74 48.42
CA ALA A 88 -41.76 -21.00 48.65
C ALA A 88 -43.03 -21.81 48.30
N ASP A 89 -42.90 -22.83 47.45
CA ASP A 89 -44.01 -23.65 46.98
C ASP A 89 -43.67 -25.15 46.97
N LYS A 90 -44.74 -25.97 47.00
CA LYS A 90 -44.68 -27.42 47.09
C LYS A 90 -44.10 -28.07 45.84
N ALA A 91 -44.42 -27.55 44.66
CA ALA A 91 -43.95 -28.15 43.42
C ALA A 91 -42.42 -28.04 43.31
N ALA A 92 -41.85 -26.88 43.60
CA ALA A 92 -40.41 -26.67 43.64
C ALA A 92 -39.73 -27.56 44.69
N TYR A 93 -40.31 -27.67 45.89
CA TYR A 93 -39.77 -28.52 46.95
C TYR A 93 -39.80 -30.01 46.59
N GLU A 94 -40.88 -30.49 45.99
CA GLU A 94 -41.00 -31.88 45.55
C GLU A 94 -40.03 -32.22 44.42
N VAL A 95 -39.84 -31.31 43.46
CA VAL A 95 -38.83 -31.46 42.40
C VAL A 95 -37.43 -31.57 43.01
N HIS A 96 -37.09 -30.68 43.96
CA HIS A 96 -35.82 -30.75 44.66
C HIS A 96 -35.64 -32.08 45.41
N ARG A 97 -36.68 -32.55 46.12
CA ARG A 97 -36.64 -33.83 46.85
C ARG A 97 -36.46 -35.02 45.91
N GLN A 98 -37.11 -35.02 44.75
CA GLN A 98 -36.93 -36.05 43.73
C GLN A 98 -35.51 -36.03 43.14
N GLN A 99 -34.96 -34.85 42.87
CA GLN A 99 -33.58 -34.70 42.40
C GLN A 99 -32.56 -35.17 43.45
N ALA A 100 -32.77 -34.83 44.72
CA ALA A 100 -31.92 -35.27 45.81
C ALA A 100 -31.95 -36.80 45.98
N LEU A 101 -33.14 -37.41 45.89
CA LEU A 101 -33.28 -38.86 45.92
C LEU A 101 -32.58 -39.51 44.72
N ALA A 102 -32.79 -39.00 43.51
CA ALA A 102 -32.14 -39.53 42.31
C ALA A 102 -30.61 -39.46 42.38
N ALA A 103 -30.06 -38.35 42.88
CA ALA A 103 -28.62 -38.19 43.07
C ALA A 103 -28.06 -39.17 44.11
N LEU A 104 -28.77 -39.38 45.23
CA LEU A 104 -28.40 -40.37 46.25
C LEU A 104 -28.44 -41.79 45.71
N GLU A 105 -29.50 -42.14 44.98
CA GLU A 105 -29.64 -43.46 44.36
C GLU A 105 -28.54 -43.73 43.34
N GLN A 106 -28.16 -42.72 42.55
CA GLN A 106 -27.02 -42.84 41.64
C GLN A 106 -25.73 -43.14 42.41
N ARG A 107 -25.44 -42.36 43.45
CA ARG A 107 -24.24 -42.56 44.27
C ARG A 107 -24.23 -43.93 44.95
N ALA A 108 -25.40 -44.41 45.36
CA ALA A 108 -25.55 -45.76 45.92
C ALA A 108 -25.27 -46.85 44.89
N ARG A 109 -25.75 -46.70 43.66
CA ARG A 109 -25.45 -47.65 42.57
C ARG A 109 -23.95 -47.68 42.24
N GLU A 110 -23.30 -46.51 42.20
CA GLU A 110 -21.86 -46.39 41.97
C GLU A 110 -21.06 -47.06 43.10
N LEU A 111 -21.44 -46.83 44.37
CA LEU A 111 -20.79 -47.47 45.51
C LEU A 111 -20.98 -48.99 45.51
N LEU A 112 -22.17 -49.48 45.14
CA LEU A 112 -22.46 -50.91 45.03
C LEU A 112 -21.61 -51.57 43.92
N ASP A 113 -21.48 -50.93 42.76
CA ASP A 113 -20.62 -51.41 41.67
C ASP A 113 -19.14 -51.43 42.08
N ASP A 114 -18.65 -50.34 42.68
CA ASP A 114 -17.28 -50.26 43.17
C ASP A 114 -17.00 -51.35 44.25
N ALA A 115 -17.94 -51.56 45.16
CA ALA A 115 -17.87 -52.61 46.18
C ALA A 115 -17.81 -54.01 45.58
N GLU A 116 -18.72 -54.32 44.63
CA GLU A 116 -18.76 -55.61 43.96
C GLU A 116 -17.45 -55.90 43.21
N GLN A 117 -16.97 -54.94 42.41
CA GLN A 117 -15.74 -55.11 41.64
C GLN A 117 -14.52 -55.24 42.54
N PHE A 118 -14.41 -54.43 43.60
CA PHE A 118 -13.30 -54.47 44.53
C PHE A 118 -13.24 -55.79 45.31
N LEU A 119 -14.38 -56.26 45.82
CA LEU A 119 -14.45 -57.51 46.58
C LEU A 119 -14.22 -58.74 45.70
N ARG A 120 -14.60 -58.67 44.41
CA ARG A 120 -14.31 -59.73 43.43
C ARG A 120 -12.81 -59.94 43.23
N ILE A 121 -12.02 -58.87 43.22
CA ILE A 121 -10.55 -58.95 43.07
C ILE A 121 -9.82 -59.08 44.42
N ASN A 122 -10.50 -58.80 45.54
CA ASN A 122 -9.99 -58.97 46.91
C ASN A 122 -10.87 -59.92 47.74
N PRO A 123 -10.97 -61.23 47.39
CA PRO A 123 -11.87 -62.15 48.07
C PRO A 123 -11.46 -62.48 49.51
N GLN A 124 -10.25 -62.10 49.93
CA GLN A 124 -9.68 -62.36 51.27
C GLN A 124 -10.09 -61.31 52.31
N THR A 125 -10.99 -60.37 51.98
CA THR A 125 -11.45 -59.32 52.88
C THR A 125 -12.18 -59.92 54.10
N THR A 126 -11.73 -59.57 55.31
CA THR A 126 -12.15 -60.20 56.58
C THR A 126 -13.60 -59.96 56.97
N ASN A 127 -14.23 -58.88 56.52
CA ASN A 127 -15.62 -58.47 56.83
C ASN A 127 -16.58 -58.64 55.64
N ILE A 128 -16.32 -59.59 54.74
CA ILE A 128 -17.07 -59.74 53.48
C ILE A 128 -18.57 -60.05 53.70
N VAL A 129 -18.93 -60.77 54.77
CA VAL A 129 -20.32 -61.14 55.08
C VAL A 129 -21.11 -59.90 55.53
N GLU A 130 -20.51 -59.07 56.39
CA GLU A 130 -21.10 -57.81 56.85
C GLU A 130 -21.27 -56.82 55.69
N LEU A 131 -20.26 -56.72 54.81
CA LEU A 131 -20.31 -55.86 53.62
C LEU A 131 -21.38 -56.31 52.62
N ALA A 132 -21.52 -57.62 52.39
CA ALA A 132 -22.56 -58.17 51.52
C ALA A 132 -23.98 -57.90 52.06
N SER A 133 -24.16 -57.99 53.39
CA SER A 133 -25.43 -57.65 54.04
C SER A 133 -25.76 -56.16 53.90
N ALA A 134 -24.80 -55.28 54.16
CA ALA A 134 -24.96 -53.83 53.98
C ALA A 134 -25.26 -53.45 52.52
N ALA A 135 -24.58 -54.09 51.55
CA ALA A 135 -24.82 -53.90 50.12
C ALA A 135 -26.22 -54.37 49.71
N ALA A 136 -26.69 -55.51 50.22
CA ALA A 136 -28.05 -56.00 49.97
C ALA A 136 -29.11 -55.05 50.55
N ALA A 137 -28.89 -54.53 51.76
CA ALA A 137 -29.79 -53.56 52.39
C ALA A 137 -29.86 -52.24 51.61
N LEU A 138 -28.72 -51.71 51.15
CA LEU A 138 -28.69 -50.53 50.30
C LEU A 138 -29.38 -50.78 48.96
N LYS A 139 -29.13 -51.92 48.32
CA LYS A 139 -29.80 -52.27 47.06
C LYS A 139 -31.32 -52.36 47.22
N ALA A 140 -31.81 -52.86 48.34
CA ALA A 140 -33.24 -52.97 48.65
C ALA A 140 -33.92 -51.62 48.93
N SER A 141 -33.16 -50.58 49.31
CA SER A 141 -33.73 -49.24 49.57
C SER A 141 -33.91 -48.41 48.30
N LEU A 142 -33.22 -48.74 47.20
CA LEU A 142 -33.31 -48.02 45.93
C LEU A 142 -34.72 -48.14 45.31
N GLY A 143 -35.33 -47.00 44.94
CA GLY A 143 -36.63 -46.91 44.28
C GLY A 143 -37.85 -47.18 45.16
N VAL A 144 -37.66 -47.50 46.44
CA VAL A 144 -38.74 -47.88 47.36
C VAL A 144 -38.84 -46.92 48.56
N GLN A 145 -37.71 -46.38 49.02
CA GLN A 145 -37.62 -45.60 50.25
C GLN A 145 -37.29 -44.12 49.99
N GLY A 146 -37.45 -43.29 51.02
CA GLY A 146 -37.14 -41.86 50.96
C GLY A 146 -35.64 -41.54 51.08
N VAL A 147 -35.31 -40.26 50.86
CA VAL A 147 -33.95 -39.67 50.91
C VAL A 147 -33.17 -40.13 52.15
N ASP A 148 -33.80 -40.07 53.33
CA ASP A 148 -33.13 -40.36 54.61
C ASP A 148 -32.70 -41.82 54.74
N GLU A 149 -33.54 -42.77 54.33
CA GLU A 149 -33.23 -44.20 54.43
C GLU A 149 -32.14 -44.59 53.42
N VAL A 150 -32.21 -44.09 52.19
CA VAL A 150 -31.14 -44.34 51.18
C VAL A 150 -29.81 -43.76 51.67
N SER A 151 -29.82 -42.52 52.21
CA SER A 151 -28.61 -41.90 52.76
C SER A 151 -28.02 -42.71 53.91
N LYS A 152 -28.86 -43.16 54.85
CA LYS A 152 -28.40 -43.96 55.99
C LYS A 152 -27.76 -45.27 55.54
N ARG A 153 -28.39 -45.99 54.60
CA ARG A 153 -27.84 -47.26 54.08
C ARG A 153 -26.56 -47.04 53.28
N LEU A 154 -26.48 -45.93 52.54
CA LEU A 154 -25.28 -45.54 51.82
C LEU A 154 -24.10 -45.34 52.79
N ASP A 155 -24.34 -44.61 53.88
CA ASP A 155 -23.33 -44.32 54.90
C ASP A 155 -22.91 -45.58 55.69
N GLU A 156 -23.84 -46.51 55.92
CA GLU A 156 -23.55 -47.83 56.52
C GLU A 156 -22.56 -48.63 55.64
N LEU A 157 -22.86 -48.78 54.35
CA LEU A 157 -21.98 -49.50 53.42
C LEU A 157 -20.64 -48.76 53.22
N SER A 158 -20.68 -47.43 53.04
CA SER A 158 -19.48 -46.62 52.83
C SER A 158 -18.50 -46.72 54.01
N ARG A 159 -18.99 -46.66 55.26
CA ARG A 159 -18.14 -46.82 56.44
C ARG A 159 -17.53 -48.22 56.51
N GLY A 160 -18.32 -49.25 56.19
CA GLY A 160 -17.83 -50.62 56.11
C GLY A 160 -16.67 -50.74 55.11
N LEU A 161 -16.83 -50.22 53.91
CA LEU A 161 -15.83 -50.30 52.84
C LEU A 161 -14.59 -49.45 53.11
N SER A 162 -14.71 -48.27 53.73
CA SER A 162 -13.56 -47.44 54.10
C SER A 162 -12.60 -48.09 55.11
N SER A 163 -13.08 -49.09 55.87
CA SER A 163 -12.24 -49.87 56.78
C SER A 163 -11.39 -50.93 56.06
N VAL A 164 -11.68 -51.18 54.77
CA VAL A 164 -10.98 -52.18 53.95
C VAL A 164 -9.81 -51.51 53.23
N SER A 165 -8.60 -52.00 53.52
CA SER A 165 -7.36 -51.47 52.93
C SER A 165 -7.42 -51.44 51.41
N GLY A 166 -7.12 -50.27 50.82
CA GLY A 166 -7.07 -50.06 49.37
C GLY A 166 -8.40 -49.70 48.70
N PHE A 167 -9.54 -49.82 49.39
CA PHE A 167 -10.85 -49.49 48.79
C PHE A 167 -10.96 -48.01 48.42
N ASP A 168 -10.53 -47.09 49.28
CA ASP A 168 -10.62 -45.64 49.00
C ASP A 168 -9.83 -45.24 47.74
N ALA A 169 -8.63 -45.83 47.56
CA ALA A 169 -7.83 -45.60 46.37
C ALA A 169 -8.50 -46.18 45.11
N PHE A 170 -9.10 -47.37 45.22
CA PHE A 170 -9.84 -48.01 44.13
C PHE A 170 -11.09 -47.20 43.73
N SER A 171 -11.93 -46.81 44.69
CA SER A 171 -13.14 -46.05 44.43
C SER A 171 -12.81 -44.66 43.85
N LYS A 172 -11.73 -44.02 44.31
CA LYS A 172 -11.23 -42.79 43.68
C LYS A 172 -10.83 -43.00 42.22
N ALA A 173 -10.05 -44.05 41.91
CA ALA A 173 -9.66 -44.35 40.53
C ALA A 173 -10.88 -44.63 39.63
N ARG A 174 -11.90 -45.32 40.14
CA ARG A 174 -13.17 -45.55 39.44
C ARG A 174 -13.96 -44.26 39.22
N ALA A 175 -13.97 -43.35 40.20
CA ALA A 175 -14.59 -42.03 40.04
C ALA A 175 -13.89 -41.19 38.98
N ASP A 176 -12.55 -41.21 38.95
CA ASP A 176 -11.74 -40.52 37.92
C ASP A 176 -12.00 -41.12 36.53
N GLU A 177 -12.12 -42.45 36.42
CA GLU A 177 -12.50 -43.15 35.17
C GLU A 177 -13.89 -42.73 34.68
N ARG A 178 -14.90 -42.73 35.56
CA ARG A 178 -16.27 -42.29 35.23
C ARG A 178 -16.29 -40.82 34.77
N LEU A 179 -15.52 -39.95 35.42
CA LEU A 179 -15.42 -38.54 35.03
C LEU A 179 -14.77 -38.39 33.65
N ALA A 180 -13.68 -39.11 33.39
CA ALA A 180 -13.02 -39.12 32.09
C ALA A 180 -13.94 -39.65 30.99
N GLU A 181 -14.72 -40.72 31.25
CA GLU A 181 -15.70 -41.24 30.30
C GLU A 181 -16.82 -40.23 30.02
N LYS A 182 -17.32 -39.54 31.06
CA LYS A 182 -18.32 -38.48 30.90
C LYS A 182 -17.78 -37.32 30.06
N GLN A 183 -16.55 -36.87 30.33
CA GLN A 183 -15.90 -35.80 29.55
C GLN A 183 -15.67 -36.22 28.10
N LYS A 184 -15.27 -37.47 27.87
CA LYS A 184 -15.16 -38.04 26.52
C LYS A 184 -16.49 -38.03 25.79
N LYS A 185 -17.58 -38.50 26.43
CA LYS A 185 -18.93 -38.46 25.84
C LYS A 185 -19.38 -37.04 25.48
N ILE A 186 -19.08 -36.06 26.33
CA ILE A 186 -19.36 -34.65 26.06
C ILE A 186 -18.57 -34.15 24.84
N ALA A 187 -17.27 -34.48 24.76
CA ALA A 187 -16.41 -34.10 23.64
C ALA A 187 -16.91 -34.72 22.33
N ASP A 188 -17.17 -36.03 22.33
CA ASP A 188 -17.65 -36.79 21.16
C ASP A 188 -19.00 -36.24 20.66
N LEU A 189 -19.94 -35.94 21.57
CA LEU A 189 -21.24 -35.38 21.19
C LEU A 189 -21.13 -33.94 20.67
N ARG A 190 -20.28 -33.11 21.28
CA ARG A 190 -20.04 -31.73 20.80
C ARG A 190 -19.44 -31.73 19.41
N GLU A 191 -18.41 -32.55 19.20
CA GLU A 191 -17.77 -32.68 17.89
C GLU A 191 -18.77 -33.14 16.84
N ARG A 192 -19.55 -34.19 17.13
CA ARG A 192 -20.57 -34.70 16.22
C ARG A 192 -21.65 -33.67 15.89
N LEU A 193 -22.19 -32.99 16.90
CA LEU A 193 -23.22 -31.96 16.70
C LEU A 193 -22.69 -30.77 15.90
N GLU A 194 -21.44 -30.37 16.10
CA GLU A 194 -20.84 -29.28 15.35
C GLU A 194 -20.59 -29.67 13.88
N GLN A 195 -20.12 -30.90 13.62
CA GLN A 195 -20.01 -31.45 12.26
C GLN A 195 -21.38 -31.49 11.57
N GLN A 196 -22.42 -31.97 12.25
CA GLN A 196 -23.80 -31.98 11.73
C GLN A 196 -24.30 -30.56 11.47
N ARG A 197 -24.04 -29.60 12.36
CA ARG A 197 -24.42 -28.19 12.20
C ARG A 197 -23.79 -27.57 10.96
N GLN A 198 -22.51 -27.83 10.73
CA GLN A 198 -21.81 -27.34 9.53
C GLN A 198 -22.38 -27.96 8.25
N ALA A 199 -22.61 -29.27 8.23
CA ALA A 199 -23.22 -29.97 7.10
C ALA A 199 -24.64 -29.47 6.79
N ILE A 200 -25.46 -29.24 7.82
CA ILE A 200 -26.83 -28.70 7.66
C ILE A 200 -26.80 -27.28 7.15
N ARG A 201 -25.89 -26.41 7.64
CA ARG A 201 -25.73 -25.05 7.10
C ARG A 201 -25.38 -25.06 5.61
N LEU A 202 -24.48 -25.95 5.18
CA LEU A 202 -24.13 -26.12 3.78
C LEU A 202 -25.31 -26.61 2.95
N TRP A 203 -26.03 -27.62 3.45
CA TRP A 203 -27.23 -28.13 2.81
C TRP A 203 -28.32 -27.04 2.68
N MET A 204 -28.59 -26.28 3.75
CA MET A 204 -29.57 -25.19 3.74
C MET A 204 -29.19 -24.07 2.76
N ALA A 205 -27.91 -23.71 2.67
CA ALA A 205 -27.43 -22.71 1.74
C ALA A 205 -27.68 -23.11 0.27
N GLN A 206 -27.62 -24.42 -0.03
CA GLN A 206 -27.91 -24.97 -1.37
C GLN A 206 -29.40 -25.21 -1.61
N ASN A 207 -30.21 -25.24 -0.54
CA ASN A 207 -31.61 -25.66 -0.59
C ASN A 207 -32.53 -24.64 0.10
N LEU A 208 -32.27 -23.33 -0.06
CA LEU A 208 -32.98 -22.26 0.67
C LEU A 208 -34.52 -22.32 0.56
N MET A 209 -35.02 -22.77 -0.59
CA MET A 209 -36.46 -22.88 -0.87
C MET A 209 -37.08 -24.23 -0.45
N HIS A 210 -36.30 -25.15 0.12
CA HIS A 210 -36.81 -26.45 0.58
C HIS A 210 -37.63 -26.30 1.86
N GLN A 211 -38.75 -27.01 1.98
CA GLN A 211 -39.69 -26.85 3.11
C GLN A 211 -39.05 -27.13 4.49
N ALA A 212 -38.04 -28.00 4.53
CA ALA A 212 -37.29 -28.33 5.74
C ALA A 212 -36.42 -27.19 6.30
N THR A 213 -36.12 -26.13 5.54
CA THR A 213 -35.15 -25.10 5.96
C THR A 213 -35.60 -24.32 7.20
N ALA A 214 -36.90 -24.06 7.37
CA ALA A 214 -37.41 -23.37 8.54
C ALA A 214 -37.22 -24.21 9.82
N ASP A 215 -37.68 -25.47 9.81
CA ASP A 215 -37.52 -26.38 10.95
C ASP A 215 -36.04 -26.63 11.30
N LEU A 216 -35.18 -26.76 10.29
CA LEU A 216 -33.75 -26.91 10.49
C LEU A 216 -33.12 -25.65 11.08
N ALA A 217 -33.56 -24.45 10.71
CA ALA A 217 -33.04 -23.21 11.28
C ALA A 217 -33.31 -23.15 12.80
N ASP A 218 -34.53 -23.48 13.22
CA ASP A 218 -34.91 -23.50 14.63
C ASP A 218 -34.13 -24.58 15.41
N GLU A 219 -33.98 -25.77 14.84
CA GLU A 219 -33.21 -26.86 15.46
C GLU A 219 -31.72 -26.50 15.59
N MET A 220 -31.14 -25.76 14.63
CA MET A 220 -29.75 -25.30 14.72
C MET A 220 -29.51 -24.29 15.85
N ILE A 221 -30.51 -23.47 16.18
CA ILE A 221 -30.45 -22.58 17.35
C ILE A 221 -30.47 -23.41 18.65
N ALA A 222 -31.32 -24.45 18.72
CA ALA A 222 -31.38 -25.34 19.88
C ALA A 222 -30.07 -26.11 20.09
N VAL A 223 -29.50 -26.66 19.00
CA VAL A 223 -28.21 -27.36 19.01
C VAL A 223 -27.08 -26.43 19.45
N GLU A 224 -27.03 -25.18 18.95
CA GLU A 224 -26.01 -24.20 19.36
C GLU A 224 -26.06 -23.91 20.86
N LYS A 225 -27.25 -23.76 21.43
CA LYS A 225 -27.44 -23.58 22.87
C LYS A 225 -26.95 -24.79 23.69
N ALA A 226 -27.19 -26.00 23.21
CA ALA A 226 -26.73 -27.22 23.88
C ALA A 226 -25.21 -27.43 23.77
N VAL A 227 -24.61 -27.11 22.62
CA VAL A 227 -23.14 -27.13 22.46
C VAL A 227 -22.48 -26.15 23.43
N ALA A 228 -23.04 -24.94 23.57
CA ALA A 228 -22.56 -23.92 24.48
C ALA A 228 -22.68 -24.31 25.96
N SER A 229 -23.76 -25.01 26.37
CA SER A 229 -23.96 -25.40 27.78
C SER A 229 -22.92 -26.40 28.27
N GLY A 230 -22.46 -27.32 27.40
CA GLY A 230 -21.54 -28.39 27.76
C GLY A 230 -22.13 -29.45 28.69
N ASP A 231 -23.44 -29.42 28.87
CA ASP A 231 -24.16 -30.40 29.66
C ASP A 231 -24.47 -31.65 28.84
N LEU A 232 -24.16 -32.83 29.38
CA LEU A 232 -24.30 -34.09 28.66
C LEU A 232 -25.77 -34.38 28.29
N ASP A 233 -26.72 -34.05 29.16
CA ASP A 233 -28.14 -34.31 28.92
C ASP A 233 -28.70 -33.37 27.85
N ALA A 234 -28.31 -32.09 27.88
CA ALA A 234 -28.66 -31.12 26.85
C ALA A 234 -28.11 -31.52 25.47
N LEU A 235 -26.85 -31.98 25.41
CA LEU A 235 -26.21 -32.47 24.19
C LEU A 235 -26.91 -33.73 23.66
N SER A 236 -27.19 -34.70 24.53
CA SER A 236 -27.85 -35.96 24.15
C SER A 236 -29.28 -35.73 23.63
N LYS A 237 -30.05 -34.86 24.30
CA LYS A 237 -31.39 -34.46 23.86
C LYS A 237 -31.35 -33.78 22.50
N SER A 238 -30.42 -32.85 22.29
CA SER A 238 -30.28 -32.13 21.01
C SER A 238 -29.82 -33.07 19.89
N ALA A 239 -28.91 -34.00 20.17
CA ALA A 239 -28.49 -35.01 19.19
C ALA A 239 -29.65 -35.93 18.77
N THR A 240 -30.52 -36.29 19.72
CA THR A 240 -31.72 -37.10 19.43
C THR A 240 -32.73 -36.31 18.62
N SER A 241 -33.08 -35.09 19.07
CA SER A 241 -34.01 -34.20 18.38
C SER A 241 -33.58 -33.92 16.94
N LEU A 242 -32.30 -33.57 16.75
CA LEU A 242 -31.75 -33.35 15.42
C LEU A 242 -31.80 -34.61 14.55
N SER A 243 -31.44 -35.77 15.09
CA SER A 243 -31.51 -37.04 14.35
C SER A 243 -32.95 -37.37 13.92
N ASP A 244 -33.93 -37.13 14.78
CA ASP A 244 -35.35 -37.35 14.48
C ASP A 244 -35.84 -36.37 13.40
N LEU A 245 -35.41 -35.11 13.45
CA LEU A 245 -35.75 -34.10 12.45
C LEU A 245 -35.15 -34.43 11.07
N LEU A 246 -33.88 -34.81 11.03
CA LEU A 246 -33.22 -35.24 9.79
C LEU A 246 -33.88 -36.49 9.20
N THR A 247 -34.34 -37.40 10.05
CA THR A 247 -35.07 -38.60 9.62
C THR A 247 -36.45 -38.25 9.08
N ARG A 248 -37.18 -37.35 9.76
CA ARG A 248 -38.50 -36.86 9.33
C ARG A 248 -38.46 -36.24 7.93
N TRP A 249 -37.42 -35.47 7.64
CA TRP A 249 -37.24 -34.82 6.34
C TRP A 249 -36.50 -35.69 5.30
N GLY A 250 -36.09 -36.91 5.66
CA GLY A 250 -35.33 -37.81 4.76
C GLY A 250 -33.90 -37.34 4.46
N LEU A 251 -33.39 -36.36 5.21
CA LEU A 251 -32.11 -35.69 4.96
C LEU A 251 -30.91 -36.37 5.62
N LYS A 252 -31.14 -37.40 6.44
CA LYS A 252 -30.08 -38.08 7.19
C LYS A 252 -28.93 -38.54 6.30
N ALA A 253 -29.23 -39.20 5.18
CA ALA A 253 -28.20 -39.70 4.26
C ALA A 253 -27.42 -38.56 3.59
N ASP A 254 -28.09 -37.45 3.29
CA ASP A 254 -27.50 -36.29 2.62
C ASP A 254 -26.56 -35.53 3.56
N ILE A 255 -26.97 -35.35 4.81
CA ILE A 255 -26.14 -34.77 5.86
C ILE A 255 -24.96 -35.68 6.21
N ASP A 256 -25.16 -36.99 6.35
CA ASP A 256 -24.08 -37.94 6.65
C ASP A 256 -23.03 -37.94 5.52
N LYS A 257 -23.45 -37.84 4.25
CA LYS A 257 -22.54 -37.68 3.10
C LYS A 257 -21.73 -36.38 3.14
N LEU A 258 -22.36 -35.26 3.53
CA LEU A 258 -21.69 -33.97 3.69
C LEU A 258 -20.68 -33.97 4.85
N ILE A 259 -20.94 -34.74 5.91
CA ILE A 259 -20.00 -34.93 7.01
C ILE A 259 -18.78 -35.74 6.55
N ILE A 260 -19.00 -36.87 5.85
CA ILE A 260 -17.92 -37.72 5.33
C ILE A 260 -17.05 -36.98 4.31
N SER A 261 -17.64 -36.07 3.53
CA SER A 261 -16.91 -35.25 2.55
C SER A 261 -16.19 -34.04 3.16
N GLY A 262 -16.19 -33.88 4.49
CA GLY A 262 -15.54 -32.77 5.19
C GLY A 262 -16.18 -31.41 4.90
N GLY A 263 -17.49 -31.38 4.65
CA GLY A 263 -18.19 -30.17 4.22
C GLY A 263 -17.99 -29.82 2.74
N SER A 264 -17.46 -30.75 1.93
CA SER A 264 -17.46 -30.58 0.48
C SER A 264 -18.87 -30.85 -0.06
N ALA A 265 -19.44 -29.84 -0.72
CA ALA A 265 -20.69 -29.89 -1.47
C ALA A 265 -20.74 -31.00 -2.55
N ALA A 266 -19.66 -31.73 -2.79
CA ALA A 266 -19.55 -32.77 -3.80
C ALA A 266 -20.34 -34.06 -3.51
N ALA A 267 -20.93 -34.24 -2.31
CA ALA A 267 -21.51 -35.54 -1.92
C ALA A 267 -23.04 -35.66 -2.05
N VAL A 268 -23.78 -34.59 -2.37
CA VAL A 268 -25.22 -34.66 -2.66
C VAL A 268 -25.56 -33.70 -3.79
N SER A 269 -25.46 -34.17 -5.03
CA SER A 269 -26.33 -33.76 -6.13
C SER A 269 -25.89 -34.49 -7.41
N GLU A 270 -26.82 -35.22 -8.03
CA GLU A 270 -26.73 -35.48 -9.45
C GLU A 270 -26.85 -34.15 -10.22
N LYS A 271 -25.70 -33.49 -10.41
CA LYS A 271 -25.32 -32.50 -11.45
C LYS A 271 -26.19 -31.24 -11.67
N PRO A 272 -25.58 -30.14 -12.15
CA PRO A 272 -24.31 -29.54 -11.72
C PRO A 272 -24.48 -28.03 -11.45
N GLU A 273 -23.89 -27.53 -10.38
CA GLU A 273 -23.44 -26.13 -10.35
C GLU A 273 -22.06 -26.09 -9.66
N TYR A 274 -21.03 -26.07 -10.52
CA TYR A 274 -19.58 -25.96 -10.31
C TYR A 274 -19.00 -26.29 -8.91
N THR A 275 -18.56 -27.53 -8.72
CA THR A 275 -17.67 -27.92 -7.61
C THR A 275 -16.22 -27.52 -7.92
N ILE A 276 -15.68 -26.57 -7.15
CA ILE A 276 -14.23 -26.28 -7.11
C ILE A 276 -13.52 -27.54 -6.59
N THR A 277 -12.83 -28.26 -7.46
CA THR A 277 -12.05 -29.45 -7.07
C THR A 277 -10.73 -28.99 -6.47
N GLN A 278 -10.47 -29.36 -5.21
CA GLN A 278 -9.19 -29.09 -4.57
C GLN A 278 -8.10 -29.97 -5.20
N THR A 279 -7.01 -29.36 -5.66
CA THR A 279 -5.80 -29.99 -6.19
C THR A 279 -4.60 -29.57 -5.32
N PRO A 280 -3.46 -30.30 -5.35
CA PRO A 280 -2.25 -29.86 -4.68
C PRO A 280 -1.78 -28.45 -5.11
N LEU A 281 -2.11 -28.04 -6.34
CA LEU A 281 -1.74 -26.74 -6.91
C LEU A 281 -2.65 -25.58 -6.49
N ASN A 282 -3.82 -25.86 -5.90
CA ASN A 282 -4.74 -24.83 -5.41
C ASN A 282 -5.03 -24.94 -3.89
N ALA A 283 -4.54 -25.99 -3.23
CA ALA A 283 -4.78 -26.24 -1.82
C ALA A 283 -4.35 -25.08 -0.90
N PHE A 284 -3.26 -24.39 -1.19
CA PHE A 284 -2.80 -23.24 -0.40
C PHE A 284 -3.75 -22.03 -0.51
N LEU A 285 -4.50 -21.92 -1.60
CA LEU A 285 -5.49 -20.86 -1.80
C LEU A 285 -6.82 -21.22 -1.12
N LEU A 286 -7.20 -22.49 -1.10
CA LEU A 286 -8.47 -22.97 -0.55
C LEU A 286 -8.42 -23.26 0.96
N ASN A 287 -7.28 -23.65 1.51
CA ASN A 287 -7.10 -23.98 2.92
C ASN A 287 -6.33 -22.91 3.66
N GLY A 288 -6.61 -22.76 4.96
CA GLY A 288 -5.93 -21.81 5.85
C GLY A 288 -6.88 -20.77 6.42
N ASN A 289 -6.33 -19.81 7.17
CA ASN A 289 -7.14 -18.77 7.79
C ASN A 289 -7.76 -17.84 6.73
N GLY A 290 -9.06 -17.52 6.85
CA GLY A 290 -9.78 -16.69 5.89
C GLY A 290 -9.25 -15.26 5.76
N ASP A 291 -8.60 -14.71 6.79
CA ASP A 291 -8.10 -13.33 6.77
C ASP A 291 -6.70 -13.18 6.14
N GLU A 292 -6.08 -14.28 5.72
CA GLU A 292 -4.74 -14.25 5.13
C GLU A 292 -4.73 -13.75 3.68
N TRP A 293 -3.65 -13.03 3.36
CA TRP A 293 -3.30 -12.62 2.01
C TRP A 293 -2.39 -13.68 1.38
N VAL A 294 -2.78 -14.19 0.22
CA VAL A 294 -2.08 -15.20 -0.56
C VAL A 294 -1.64 -14.56 -1.87
N ALA A 295 -0.34 -14.59 -2.15
CA ALA A 295 0.22 -14.06 -3.38
C ALA A 295 0.38 -15.16 -4.43
N LEU A 296 -0.05 -14.88 -5.65
CA LEU A 296 0.23 -15.66 -6.85
C LEU A 296 1.14 -14.85 -7.76
N TYR A 297 2.11 -15.48 -8.41
CA TYR A 297 2.86 -14.86 -9.50
C TYR A 297 2.46 -15.44 -10.85
N ASN A 298 2.56 -14.61 -11.88
CA ASN A 298 2.37 -15.01 -13.25
C ASN A 298 3.61 -15.73 -13.77
N ALA A 299 3.47 -17.02 -14.03
CA ALA A 299 4.52 -17.90 -14.54
C ALA A 299 4.40 -18.15 -16.05
N SER A 300 3.42 -17.52 -16.72
CA SER A 300 3.24 -17.61 -18.16
C SER A 300 4.21 -16.69 -18.91
N SER A 301 4.33 -16.89 -20.22
CA SER A 301 5.12 -16.00 -21.08
C SER A 301 4.54 -14.59 -21.24
N SER A 302 3.34 -14.31 -20.70
CA SER A 302 2.73 -12.98 -20.74
C SER A 302 2.98 -12.16 -19.48
N ALA A 303 3.77 -12.67 -18.53
CA ALA A 303 4.16 -11.92 -17.34
C ALA A 303 4.79 -10.56 -17.74
N PRO A 304 4.32 -9.43 -17.20
CA PRO A 304 4.82 -8.11 -17.58
C PRO A 304 6.32 -7.90 -17.33
N SER A 305 6.86 -8.46 -16.24
CA SER A 305 8.21 -8.19 -15.71
C SER A 305 8.76 -9.33 -14.85
N ILE A 306 7.92 -10.06 -14.10
CA ILE A 306 8.40 -11.15 -13.22
C ILE A 306 8.88 -12.35 -14.03
N ILE A 307 10.10 -12.78 -13.74
CA ILE A 307 10.73 -13.96 -14.33
C ILE A 307 11.48 -14.77 -13.26
N ARG A 308 11.86 -16.00 -13.60
CA ARG A 308 12.85 -16.76 -12.83
C ARG A 308 14.19 -16.77 -13.55
N ASN A 309 15.27 -16.51 -12.83
CA ASN A 309 16.63 -16.61 -13.36
C ASN A 309 17.09 -18.09 -13.44
N LEU A 310 18.31 -18.32 -13.93
CA LEU A 310 18.88 -19.68 -14.11
C LEU A 310 19.02 -20.47 -12.80
N VAL A 311 19.15 -19.79 -11.66
CA VAL A 311 19.23 -20.43 -10.33
C VAL A 311 17.86 -20.62 -9.67
N GLY A 312 16.79 -20.12 -10.31
CA GLY A 312 15.41 -20.30 -9.86
C GLY A 312 14.87 -19.17 -8.98
N ASP A 313 15.64 -18.11 -8.74
CA ASP A 313 15.20 -16.93 -7.99
C ASP A 313 14.27 -16.04 -8.81
N TYR A 314 13.44 -15.28 -8.13
CA TYR A 314 12.53 -14.31 -8.74
C TYR A 314 13.25 -12.99 -9.02
N VAL A 315 13.05 -12.45 -10.22
CA VAL A 315 13.59 -11.15 -10.64
C VAL A 315 12.52 -10.41 -11.44
N PHE A 316 12.46 -9.08 -11.30
CA PHE A 316 11.63 -8.21 -12.13
C PHE A 316 12.49 -7.51 -13.18
N GLU A 317 12.50 -8.01 -14.42
CA GLU A 317 13.41 -7.57 -15.48
C GLU A 317 13.33 -6.06 -15.76
N LYS A 318 12.14 -5.48 -15.70
CA LYS A 318 11.91 -4.04 -15.94
C LYS A 318 12.10 -3.18 -14.68
N ARG A 319 12.57 -3.78 -13.57
CA ARG A 319 12.64 -3.17 -12.24
C ARG A 319 11.29 -2.64 -11.75
N SER A 320 10.21 -3.19 -12.30
CA SER A 320 8.83 -2.81 -12.01
C SER A 320 7.97 -4.05 -11.75
N ALA A 321 6.99 -3.95 -10.86
CA ALA A 321 6.02 -4.98 -10.58
C ALA A 321 4.60 -4.44 -10.70
N LYS A 322 3.76 -5.09 -11.50
CA LYS A 322 2.34 -4.76 -11.63
C LYS A 322 1.49 -5.73 -10.83
N ILE A 323 0.67 -5.21 -9.93
CA ILE A 323 -0.04 -6.01 -8.92
C ILE A 323 -1.53 -5.76 -9.01
N CYS A 324 -2.35 -6.81 -8.88
CA CYS A 324 -3.78 -6.67 -8.62
C CYS A 324 -4.16 -7.29 -7.27
N MET A 325 -5.18 -6.75 -6.61
CA MET A 325 -5.63 -7.21 -5.29
C MET A 325 -7.13 -7.57 -5.29
N LEU A 326 -7.48 -8.61 -4.52
CA LEU A 326 -8.86 -8.97 -4.18
C LEU A 326 -8.98 -9.21 -2.65
N PRO A 327 -9.78 -8.45 -1.90
CA PRO A 327 -10.49 -7.26 -2.36
C PRO A 327 -9.47 -6.17 -2.69
N LYS A 328 -9.95 -5.11 -3.34
CA LYS A 328 -9.14 -3.90 -3.43
C LYS A 328 -8.88 -3.40 -2.00
N SER A 329 -7.62 -3.19 -1.64
CA SER A 329 -7.25 -2.48 -0.43
C SER A 329 -6.86 -1.05 -0.76
N SER A 330 -7.22 -0.12 0.12
CA SER A 330 -6.68 1.25 0.13
C SER A 330 -5.80 1.49 1.35
N ASP A 331 -5.45 0.43 2.10
CA ASP A 331 -4.54 0.49 3.24
C ASP A 331 -3.13 0.84 2.75
N PRO A 332 -2.62 2.05 3.03
CA PRO A 332 -1.32 2.45 2.53
C PRO A 332 -0.16 1.72 3.21
N SER A 333 -0.33 1.27 4.45
CA SER A 333 0.68 0.47 5.16
C SER A 333 0.85 -0.90 4.49
N LEU A 334 -0.26 -1.51 4.04
CA LEU A 334 -0.20 -2.73 3.23
C LEU A 334 0.51 -2.50 1.89
N HIS A 335 0.23 -1.38 1.20
CA HIS A 335 0.91 -1.05 -0.06
C HIS A 335 2.42 -0.85 0.12
N ARG A 336 2.85 -0.22 1.23
CA ARG A 336 4.26 -0.08 1.58
C ARG A 336 4.89 -1.43 1.93
N ALA A 337 4.19 -2.28 2.69
CA ALA A 337 4.66 -3.63 3.00
C ALA A 337 4.90 -4.44 1.72
N ILE A 338 3.96 -4.40 0.77
CA ILE A 338 4.13 -5.04 -0.54
C ILE A 338 5.35 -4.48 -1.27
N SER A 339 5.47 -3.16 -1.33
CA SER A 339 6.60 -2.51 -2.01
C SER A 339 7.94 -2.85 -1.36
N HIS A 340 7.99 -2.96 -0.02
CA HIS A 340 9.18 -3.31 0.74
C HIS A 340 9.64 -4.75 0.43
N GLU A 341 8.72 -5.71 0.48
CA GLU A 341 9.04 -7.11 0.19
C GLU A 341 9.49 -7.31 -1.26
N LEU A 342 8.90 -6.60 -2.22
CA LEU A 342 9.25 -6.74 -3.63
C LEU A 342 10.58 -6.09 -4.03
N ARG A 343 11.05 -5.08 -3.28
CA ARG A 343 12.38 -4.48 -3.51
C ARG A 343 13.52 -5.47 -3.32
N GLN A 344 13.32 -6.51 -2.51
CA GLN A 344 14.29 -7.60 -2.34
C GLN A 344 14.52 -8.39 -3.65
N PHE A 345 13.60 -8.25 -4.61
CA PHE A 345 13.66 -8.87 -5.94
C PHE A 345 13.87 -7.84 -7.06
N GLU A 346 14.45 -6.68 -6.72
CA GLU A 346 14.78 -5.57 -7.63
C GLU A 346 13.58 -4.85 -8.26
N ALA A 347 12.36 -5.03 -7.73
CA ALA A 347 11.20 -4.23 -8.09
C ALA A 347 11.27 -2.85 -7.42
N GLU A 348 11.83 -1.86 -8.12
CA GLU A 348 11.88 -0.47 -7.64
C GLU A 348 10.54 0.24 -7.77
N GLN A 349 9.81 -0.04 -8.85
CA GLN A 349 8.51 0.58 -9.14
C GLN A 349 7.39 -0.44 -8.98
N VAL A 350 6.58 -0.28 -7.93
CA VAL A 350 5.45 -1.17 -7.67
C VAL A 350 4.14 -0.46 -7.99
N GLU A 351 3.46 -0.93 -9.04
CA GLU A 351 2.15 -0.42 -9.48
C GLU A 351 1.04 -1.36 -8.97
N ILE A 352 0.35 -0.92 -7.92
CA ILE A 352 -0.84 -1.62 -7.42
C ILE A 352 -2.06 -1.07 -8.15
N SER A 353 -2.78 -1.96 -8.85
CA SER A 353 -3.95 -1.61 -9.64
C SER A 353 -5.02 -0.94 -8.79
N ARG A 354 -5.56 0.17 -9.31
CA ARG A 354 -6.68 0.88 -8.68
C ARG A 354 -8.03 0.20 -8.93
N ILE A 355 -8.07 -0.78 -9.84
CA ILE A 355 -9.24 -1.54 -10.25
C ILE A 355 -9.15 -2.94 -9.63
N ARG A 356 -10.29 -3.53 -9.26
CA ARG A 356 -10.38 -4.93 -8.80
C ARG A 356 -9.78 -5.88 -9.84
N CYS A 357 -9.12 -6.96 -9.40
CA CYS A 357 -8.72 -8.05 -10.30
C CYS A 357 -9.93 -8.57 -11.10
N SER A 358 -9.81 -8.65 -12.43
CA SER A 358 -10.84 -9.22 -13.30
C SER A 358 -10.36 -10.53 -13.91
N ALA A 359 -11.28 -11.47 -14.19
CA ALA A 359 -10.93 -12.79 -14.71
C ALA A 359 -10.19 -12.72 -16.06
N GLU A 360 -10.48 -11.71 -16.87
CA GLU A 360 -9.91 -11.54 -18.21
C GLU A 360 -8.48 -11.00 -18.20
N THR A 361 -8.12 -10.23 -17.17
CA THR A 361 -6.84 -9.49 -17.13
C THR A 361 -5.82 -10.05 -16.15
N LEU A 362 -6.07 -11.22 -15.54
CA LEU A 362 -5.20 -11.83 -14.53
C LEU A 362 -3.74 -11.95 -14.99
N LEU A 363 -3.53 -12.41 -16.21
CA LEU A 363 -2.19 -12.60 -16.78
C LEU A 363 -1.53 -11.30 -17.29
N SER A 364 -2.18 -10.14 -17.12
CA SER A 364 -1.60 -8.82 -17.39
C SER A 364 -0.90 -8.21 -16.17
N TYR A 365 -0.88 -8.95 -15.04
CA TYR A 365 -0.21 -8.59 -13.80
C TYR A 365 0.95 -9.56 -13.56
N ASP A 366 1.96 -9.08 -12.83
CA ASP A 366 3.06 -9.90 -12.34
C ASP A 366 2.63 -10.69 -11.11
N ILE A 367 1.92 -10.03 -10.19
CA ILE A 367 1.44 -10.61 -8.93
C ILE A 367 -0.06 -10.37 -8.77
N ILE A 368 -0.76 -11.40 -8.31
CA ILE A 368 -2.17 -11.37 -7.93
C ILE A 368 -2.23 -11.67 -6.43
N LEU A 369 -2.68 -10.71 -5.63
CA LEU A 369 -2.76 -10.83 -4.18
C LEU A 369 -4.23 -11.03 -3.76
N LEU A 370 -4.53 -12.19 -3.19
CA LEU A 370 -5.88 -12.62 -2.87
C LEU A 370 -6.05 -12.77 -1.35
N ASN A 371 -7.02 -12.09 -0.77
CA ASN A 371 -7.51 -12.43 0.56
C ASN A 371 -8.36 -13.69 0.44
N ARG A 372 -8.09 -14.69 1.26
CA ARG A 372 -8.70 -16.03 1.13
C ARG A 372 -10.23 -15.98 1.25
N ARG A 373 -10.77 -15.32 2.27
CA ARG A 373 -12.24 -15.19 2.46
C ARG A 373 -12.91 -14.49 1.29
N GLU A 374 -12.30 -13.44 0.76
CA GLU A 374 -12.87 -12.67 -0.35
C GLU A 374 -12.75 -13.39 -1.69
N PHE A 375 -11.69 -14.19 -1.89
CA PHE A 375 -11.60 -15.11 -3.02
C PHE A 375 -12.69 -16.18 -2.99
N LEU A 376 -12.92 -16.81 -1.83
CA LEU A 376 -13.95 -17.84 -1.66
C LEU A 376 -15.39 -17.32 -1.85
N LYS A 377 -15.59 -16.00 -1.72
CA LYS A 377 -16.87 -15.31 -1.99
C LYS A 377 -16.94 -14.68 -3.38
N SER A 378 -15.90 -14.81 -4.21
CA SER A 378 -15.85 -14.17 -5.52
C SER A 378 -16.77 -14.86 -6.54
N GLU A 379 -17.08 -14.15 -7.63
CA GLU A 379 -17.88 -14.69 -8.73
C GLU A 379 -17.31 -16.03 -9.23
N PRO A 380 -18.14 -17.07 -9.47
CA PRO A 380 -17.65 -18.38 -9.91
C PRO A 380 -16.77 -18.33 -11.15
N THR A 381 -17.08 -17.43 -12.10
CA THR A 381 -16.28 -17.20 -13.31
C THR A 381 -14.86 -16.72 -13.01
N PHE A 382 -14.69 -15.89 -11.98
CA PHE A 382 -13.39 -15.41 -11.51
C PHE A 382 -12.63 -16.53 -10.78
N ALA A 383 -13.29 -17.21 -9.84
CA ALA A 383 -12.69 -18.29 -9.05
C ALA A 383 -12.22 -19.44 -9.96
N VAL A 384 -13.09 -19.94 -10.85
CA VAL A 384 -12.76 -21.01 -11.80
C VAL A 384 -11.60 -20.60 -12.70
N ARG A 385 -11.53 -19.33 -13.14
CA ARG A 385 -10.41 -18.87 -13.96
C ARG A 385 -9.09 -18.92 -13.22
N ILE A 386 -9.02 -18.44 -11.96
CA ILE A 386 -7.81 -18.54 -11.13
C ILE A 386 -7.38 -20.00 -10.97
N LEU A 387 -8.33 -20.88 -10.64
CA LEU A 387 -8.06 -22.30 -10.41
C LEU A 387 -7.54 -23.00 -11.66
N ASN A 388 -8.17 -22.75 -12.82
CA ASN A 388 -7.70 -23.28 -14.10
C ASN A 388 -6.28 -22.79 -14.44
N LEU A 389 -5.95 -21.53 -14.14
CA LEU A 389 -4.61 -21.00 -14.37
C LEU A 389 -3.57 -21.61 -13.42
N LEU A 390 -3.95 -21.95 -12.18
CA LEU A 390 -3.11 -22.69 -11.24
C LEU A 390 -2.85 -24.12 -11.71
N ASP A 391 -3.91 -24.82 -12.14
CA ASP A 391 -3.79 -26.19 -12.66
C ASP A 391 -2.99 -26.24 -13.98
N ALA A 392 -3.13 -25.22 -14.83
CA ALA A 392 -2.31 -25.02 -16.03
C ALA A 392 -0.88 -24.53 -15.73
N ARG A 393 -0.56 -24.21 -14.46
CA ARG A 393 0.72 -23.69 -13.98
C ARG A 393 1.14 -22.34 -14.59
N GLU A 394 0.18 -21.61 -15.16
CA GLU A 394 0.34 -20.23 -15.65
C GLU A 394 0.31 -19.22 -14.49
N LEU A 395 -0.40 -19.55 -13.41
CA LEU A 395 -0.25 -18.92 -12.11
C LEU A 395 0.36 -19.93 -11.13
N ARG A 396 1.15 -19.44 -10.17
CA ARG A 396 1.75 -20.26 -9.11
C ARG A 396 1.84 -19.47 -7.82
N GLU A 397 1.91 -20.15 -6.68
CA GLU A 397 2.11 -19.52 -5.38
C GLU A 397 3.42 -18.69 -5.36
N PHE A 398 3.33 -17.48 -4.81
CA PHE A 398 4.46 -16.59 -4.57
C PHE A 398 4.74 -16.46 -3.07
N PRO A 399 5.39 -17.45 -2.44
CA PRO A 399 5.56 -17.50 -0.98
C PRO A 399 6.43 -16.37 -0.42
N SER A 400 7.24 -15.74 -1.28
CA SER A 400 8.10 -14.61 -0.91
C SER A 400 7.31 -13.39 -0.41
N LEU A 401 6.04 -13.25 -0.82
CA LEU A 401 5.10 -12.21 -0.38
C LEU A 401 3.98 -12.84 0.47
N SER A 402 4.35 -13.34 1.65
CA SER A 402 3.41 -14.01 2.56
C SER A 402 2.67 -13.04 3.47
N HIS A 403 1.48 -13.45 3.95
CA HIS A 403 0.72 -12.68 4.93
C HIS A 403 1.55 -12.35 6.19
N ALA A 404 2.34 -13.30 6.68
CA ALA A 404 3.17 -13.10 7.88
C ALA A 404 4.17 -11.95 7.71
N LYS A 405 4.90 -11.92 6.57
CA LYS A 405 5.86 -10.84 6.25
C LYS A 405 5.17 -9.48 6.11
N LEU A 406 4.05 -9.44 5.41
CA LEU A 406 3.26 -8.21 5.26
C LEU A 406 2.82 -7.69 6.64
N ARG A 407 2.31 -8.56 7.52
CA ARG A 407 1.88 -8.20 8.87
C ARG A 407 3.05 -7.78 9.76
N GLU A 408 4.19 -8.47 9.67
CA GLU A 408 5.40 -8.12 10.41
C GLU A 408 5.85 -6.69 10.09
N PHE A 409 5.89 -6.32 8.80
CA PHE A 409 6.19 -4.96 8.38
C PHE A 409 5.20 -3.94 8.96
N GLN A 410 3.89 -4.20 8.83
CA GLN A 410 2.85 -3.29 9.34
C GLN A 410 2.94 -3.11 10.87
N ILE A 411 3.20 -4.18 11.61
CA ILE A 411 3.38 -4.15 13.07
C ILE A 411 4.64 -3.37 13.43
N ALA A 412 5.76 -3.60 12.74
CA ALA A 412 7.00 -2.87 12.97
C ALA A 412 6.84 -1.37 12.68
N GLU A 413 6.16 -1.03 11.58
CA GLU A 413 5.84 0.35 11.23
C GLU A 413 4.97 1.03 12.30
N GLY A 414 3.93 0.34 12.79
CA GLY A 414 3.09 0.83 13.87
C GLY A 414 3.87 1.07 15.16
N LYS A 415 4.70 0.09 15.57
CA LYS A 415 5.58 0.22 16.74
C LYS A 415 6.54 1.39 16.64
N GLU A 416 7.13 1.64 15.46
CA GLU A 416 8.04 2.77 15.27
C GLU A 416 7.31 4.12 15.45
N ARG A 417 6.06 4.24 14.96
CA ARG A 417 5.25 5.45 15.17
C ARG A 417 4.93 5.67 16.64
N ASP A 418 4.55 4.62 17.35
CA ASP A 418 4.23 4.69 18.77
C ASP A 418 5.47 5.06 19.60
N LEU A 419 6.63 4.50 19.24
CA LEU A 419 7.92 4.82 19.85
C LEU A 419 8.30 6.29 19.60
N ILE A 420 8.22 6.76 18.34
CA ILE A 420 8.45 8.17 17.99
C ILE A 420 7.54 9.08 18.82
N ALA A 421 6.25 8.75 18.89
CA ALA A 421 5.28 9.55 19.64
C ALA A 421 5.66 9.68 21.12
N SER A 422 5.95 8.54 21.77
CA SER A 422 6.32 8.49 23.19
C SER A 422 7.63 9.22 23.48
N GLU A 423 8.64 9.06 22.62
CA GLU A 423 9.95 9.70 22.81
C GLU A 423 9.89 11.22 22.54
N ILE A 424 9.04 11.69 21.63
CA ILE A 424 8.80 13.13 21.46
C ILE A 424 8.07 13.71 22.67
N GLU A 425 7.03 13.03 23.17
CA GLU A 425 6.27 13.47 24.33
C GLU A 425 7.16 13.58 25.58
N THR A 426 8.00 12.58 25.82
CA THR A 426 8.96 12.58 26.94
C THR A 426 10.15 13.51 26.71
N GLY A 427 10.39 13.95 25.47
CA GLY A 427 11.56 14.75 25.09
C GLY A 427 12.86 13.93 25.03
N ALA A 428 12.76 12.61 24.92
CA ALA A 428 13.90 11.69 24.75
C ALA A 428 14.40 11.60 23.30
N ARG A 429 13.54 11.91 22.31
CA ARG A 429 13.89 11.86 20.88
C ARG A 429 14.74 13.08 20.50
N ASN A 430 15.80 12.86 19.73
CA ASN A 430 16.60 13.90 19.08
C ASN A 430 16.58 13.73 17.56
N GLY A 431 16.64 14.82 16.81
CA GLY A 431 16.58 14.80 15.34
C GLY A 431 15.30 15.38 14.79
N PHE A 432 14.97 15.01 13.55
CA PHE A 432 13.89 15.56 12.76
C PHE A 432 12.95 14.47 12.24
N GLY A 433 11.68 14.80 12.14
CA GLY A 433 10.67 13.89 11.61
C GLY A 433 9.47 14.66 11.08
N ALA A 434 8.38 13.92 10.84
CA ALA A 434 7.15 14.52 10.36
C ALA A 434 5.94 14.12 11.20
N LEU A 435 5.07 15.08 11.43
CA LEU A 435 3.74 14.92 11.98
C LEU A 435 2.72 15.10 10.87
N MET A 436 1.74 14.21 10.79
CA MET A 436 0.71 14.21 9.76
C MET A 436 -0.66 14.42 10.40
N LEU A 437 -1.50 15.20 9.73
CA LEU A 437 -2.86 15.51 10.14
C LEU A 437 -3.85 14.74 9.28
N ASN A 438 -5.08 14.54 9.75
CA ASN A 438 -6.13 13.89 8.94
C ASN A 438 -6.78 14.84 7.94
N GLU A 439 -6.69 16.15 8.19
CA GLU A 439 -7.35 17.21 7.43
C GLU A 439 -6.33 18.23 6.91
N GLY A 440 -6.76 19.07 5.95
CA GLY A 440 -5.95 20.15 5.39
C GLY A 440 -5.60 19.99 3.91
N LYS A 441 -5.14 21.10 3.30
CA LYS A 441 -4.59 21.11 1.95
C LYS A 441 -3.32 20.24 1.86
N PRO A 442 -3.00 19.67 0.68
CA PRO A 442 -1.78 18.88 0.48
C PRO A 442 -0.54 19.79 0.50
N SER A 443 -0.16 20.24 1.68
CA SER A 443 0.99 21.09 1.97
C SER A 443 1.69 20.59 3.24
N LEU A 444 3.02 20.64 3.21
CA LEU A 444 3.94 20.27 4.27
C LEU A 444 4.61 21.54 4.80
N CYS A 445 4.26 21.91 6.02
CA CYS A 445 4.87 23.00 6.75
C CYS A 445 6.27 22.57 7.23
N GLY A 446 7.33 23.08 6.62
CA GLY A 446 8.72 22.84 7.00
C GLY A 446 9.19 23.87 8.02
N VAL A 447 9.39 23.45 9.26
CA VAL A 447 9.85 24.31 10.36
C VAL A 447 11.37 24.26 10.49
N VAL A 448 12.03 24.63 9.41
CA VAL A 448 13.48 24.67 9.25
C VAL A 448 13.85 25.83 8.33
N ALA A 449 15.11 26.25 8.33
CA ALA A 449 15.59 27.25 7.38
C ALA A 449 15.44 26.73 5.94
N GLU A 450 14.88 27.56 5.05
CA GLU A 450 14.59 27.20 3.65
C GLU A 450 15.86 26.85 2.85
N ASP A 451 16.98 27.51 3.17
CA ASP A 451 18.25 27.39 2.48
C ASP A 451 19.08 26.16 2.90
N ALA A 452 18.70 25.48 3.99
CA ALA A 452 19.40 24.31 4.49
C ALA A 452 19.26 23.10 3.55
N VAL A 453 20.36 22.76 2.88
CA VAL A 453 20.39 21.77 1.79
C VAL A 453 20.04 20.37 2.31
N GLY A 454 20.57 19.97 3.47
CA GLY A 454 20.35 18.67 4.08
C GLY A 454 18.88 18.41 4.38
N HIS A 455 18.17 19.42 4.91
CA HIS A 455 16.73 19.31 5.18
C HIS A 455 15.90 19.15 3.91
N ARG A 456 16.23 19.82 2.80
CA ARG A 456 15.48 19.67 1.54
C ARG A 456 15.46 18.23 1.03
N GLU A 457 16.55 17.48 1.22
CA GLU A 457 16.59 16.07 0.80
C GLU A 457 15.72 15.18 1.69
N LEU A 458 15.75 15.42 3.00
CA LEU A 458 14.90 14.68 3.96
C LEU A 458 13.42 15.01 3.78
N ILE A 459 13.10 16.27 3.50
CA ILE A 459 11.74 16.72 3.18
C ILE A 459 11.22 16.00 1.94
N LYS A 460 12.03 15.74 0.90
CA LYS A 460 11.59 14.94 -0.24
C LYS A 460 11.15 13.54 0.19
N GLN A 461 11.93 12.87 1.05
CA GLN A 461 11.59 11.55 1.56
C GLN A 461 10.27 11.56 2.35
N VAL A 462 10.05 12.60 3.16
CA VAL A 462 8.78 12.80 3.88
C VAL A 462 7.61 13.01 2.91
N ARG A 463 7.80 13.81 1.84
CA ARG A 463 6.76 14.04 0.83
C ARG A 463 6.43 12.75 0.05
N ASP A 464 7.44 11.97 -0.30
CA ASP A 464 7.29 10.67 -0.95
C ASP A 464 6.53 9.70 -0.05
N PHE A 465 6.84 9.71 1.24
CA PHE A 465 6.12 8.93 2.24
C PHE A 465 4.65 9.36 2.37
N ILE A 466 4.36 10.66 2.50
CA ILE A 466 2.98 11.17 2.54
C ILE A 466 2.22 10.79 1.26
N GLN A 467 2.87 10.84 0.09
CA GLN A 467 2.27 10.38 -1.15
C GLN A 467 1.96 8.87 -1.10
N SER A 468 2.85 8.07 -0.49
CA SER A 468 2.65 6.63 -0.29
C SER A 468 1.49 6.31 0.66
N GLU A 469 1.07 7.25 1.51
CA GLU A 469 -0.14 7.16 2.37
C GLU A 469 -1.46 7.29 1.57
N GLY A 470 -1.40 7.22 0.23
CA GLY A 470 -2.56 7.42 -0.65
C GLY A 470 -2.99 8.89 -0.76
N ARG A 471 -2.17 9.82 -0.26
CA ARG A 471 -2.45 11.27 -0.28
C ARG A 471 -1.79 11.93 -1.49
N LYS A 472 -2.23 13.14 -1.85
CA LYS A 472 -1.52 13.96 -2.85
C LYS A 472 -0.15 14.34 -2.29
N ARG A 473 0.88 14.27 -3.14
CA ARG A 473 2.24 14.72 -2.78
C ARG A 473 2.17 16.19 -2.34
N PRO A 474 2.54 16.54 -1.10
CA PRO A 474 2.34 17.89 -0.62
C PRO A 474 3.34 18.87 -1.23
N GLU A 475 2.95 20.13 -1.40
CA GLU A 475 3.88 21.24 -1.62
C GLU A 475 4.58 21.59 -0.30
N VAL A 476 5.74 22.24 -0.35
CA VAL A 476 6.48 22.62 0.87
C VAL A 476 6.31 24.10 1.11
N GLN A 477 5.94 24.47 2.33
CA GLN A 477 5.92 25.85 2.79
C GLN A 477 6.83 25.95 4.00
N PHE A 478 7.84 26.82 3.94
CA PHE A 478 8.75 27.02 5.06
C PHE A 478 8.19 28.10 5.98
N SER A 479 8.19 27.84 7.29
CA SER A 479 7.63 28.74 8.29
C SER A 479 8.28 28.50 9.64
N ASN A 480 8.04 29.37 10.62
CA ASN A 480 8.38 29.03 12.02
C ASN A 480 7.27 28.17 12.68
N ALA A 481 7.51 27.68 13.90
CA ALA A 481 6.60 26.75 14.58
C ALA A 481 5.21 27.36 14.85
N GLU A 482 5.16 28.65 15.17
CA GLU A 482 3.93 29.39 15.45
C GLU A 482 3.12 29.62 14.16
N GLU A 483 3.78 29.97 13.07
CA GLU A 483 3.16 30.08 11.74
C GLU A 483 2.67 28.74 11.22
N ALA A 484 3.45 27.66 11.40
CA ALA A 484 3.04 26.31 11.05
C ALA A 484 1.77 25.92 11.82
N TYR A 485 1.72 26.20 13.13
CA TYR A 485 0.52 25.95 13.93
C TYR A 485 -0.70 26.73 13.45
N ARG A 486 -0.53 28.03 13.12
CA ARG A 486 -1.60 28.85 12.52
C ARG A 486 -2.07 28.30 11.17
N ALA A 487 -1.16 27.85 10.32
CA ALA A 487 -1.49 27.24 9.03
C ALA A 487 -2.28 25.93 9.21
N ILE A 488 -1.97 25.12 10.23
CA ILE A 488 -2.75 23.94 10.59
C ILE A 488 -4.16 24.31 11.04
N GLN A 489 -4.31 25.32 11.90
CA GLN A 489 -5.63 25.78 12.35
C GLN A 489 -6.51 26.30 11.20
N ARG A 490 -5.89 26.80 10.13
CA ARG A 490 -6.54 27.27 8.90
C ARG A 490 -6.67 26.19 7.82
N GLU A 491 -6.30 24.94 8.11
CA GLU A 491 -6.33 23.82 7.16
C GLU A 491 -5.45 24.05 5.91
N GLU A 492 -4.43 24.91 6.01
CA GLU A 492 -3.50 25.22 4.92
C GLU A 492 -2.34 24.22 4.84
N CYS A 493 -2.06 23.49 5.93
CA CYS A 493 -1.08 22.40 6.00
C CYS A 493 -1.72 21.11 6.52
N SER A 494 -1.36 19.97 5.92
CA SER A 494 -1.77 18.62 6.35
C SER A 494 -0.62 17.78 6.91
N ALA A 495 0.60 18.35 6.94
CA ALA A 495 1.75 17.76 7.61
C ALA A 495 2.72 18.86 8.06
N VAL A 496 3.55 18.53 9.05
CA VAL A 496 4.62 19.36 9.58
C VAL A 496 5.92 18.56 9.59
N TYR A 497 7.00 19.13 9.09
CA TYR A 497 8.36 18.61 9.25
C TYR A 497 9.14 19.54 10.17
N ALA A 498 9.66 19.04 11.28
CA ALA A 498 10.37 19.86 12.27
C ALA A 498 11.30 18.99 13.14
N ASP A 499 12.10 19.64 13.99
CA ASP A 499 12.86 18.95 15.03
C ASP A 499 11.96 18.42 16.16
N ALA A 500 12.49 17.51 16.97
CA ALA A 500 11.76 16.89 18.09
C ALA A 500 11.14 17.89 19.07
N ALA A 501 11.84 18.97 19.42
CA ALA A 501 11.35 19.94 20.40
C ALA A 501 10.18 20.76 19.83
N GLN A 502 10.27 21.16 18.56
CA GLN A 502 9.18 21.85 17.87
C GLN A 502 7.98 20.94 17.62
N LEU A 503 8.21 19.69 17.21
CA LEU A 503 7.13 18.69 17.08
C LEU A 503 6.43 18.45 18.41
N LYS A 504 7.16 18.40 19.54
CA LYS A 504 6.56 18.32 20.88
C LYS A 504 5.63 19.51 21.15
N LEU A 505 6.10 20.74 20.91
CA LEU A 505 5.29 21.95 21.10
C LEU A 505 4.01 21.94 20.26
N ILE A 506 4.13 21.62 18.97
CA ILE A 506 3.00 21.58 18.03
C ILE A 506 2.03 20.45 18.41
N SER A 507 2.54 19.25 18.68
CA SER A 507 1.71 18.10 19.03
C SER A 507 0.94 18.30 20.35
N SER A 508 1.56 18.91 21.38
CA SER A 508 0.87 19.29 22.62
C SER A 508 -0.20 20.37 22.41
N ALA A 509 0.01 21.30 21.48
CA ALA A 509 -1.00 22.31 21.13
C ALA A 509 -2.18 21.66 20.37
N LEU A 510 -1.90 20.79 19.39
CA LEU A 510 -2.93 20.05 18.66
C LEU A 510 -3.77 19.15 19.57
N ALA A 511 -3.15 18.44 20.52
CA ALA A 511 -3.85 17.61 21.50
C ALA A 511 -4.78 18.45 22.39
N ARG A 512 -4.34 19.65 22.81
CA ARG A 512 -5.14 20.60 23.59
C ARG A 512 -6.37 21.09 22.81
N ASP A 513 -6.22 21.29 21.51
CA ASP A 513 -7.29 21.72 20.60
C ASP A 513 -8.13 20.53 20.07
N GLY A 514 -7.88 19.31 20.56
CA GLY A 514 -8.64 18.11 20.18
C GLY A 514 -8.42 17.65 18.73
N ARG A 515 -7.33 18.06 18.08
CA ARG A 515 -7.02 17.67 16.70
C ARG A 515 -6.23 16.38 16.65
N THR A 516 -6.69 15.44 15.83
CA THR A 516 -6.02 14.16 15.63
C THR A 516 -4.82 14.29 14.71
N PHE A 517 -3.70 13.69 15.11
CA PHE A 517 -2.47 13.62 14.32
C PHE A 517 -1.80 12.27 14.52
N ALA A 518 -0.85 11.95 13.62
CA ALA A 518 0.02 10.79 13.75
C ALA A 518 1.42 11.15 13.27
N TYR A 519 2.45 10.55 13.86
CA TYR A 519 3.82 10.69 13.37
C TYR A 519 4.06 9.78 12.16
N ALA A 520 4.89 10.25 11.23
CA ALA A 520 5.47 9.41 10.20
C ALA A 520 6.53 8.48 10.85
N PRO A 521 6.70 7.24 10.37
CA PRO A 521 7.73 6.30 10.84
C PRO A 521 9.10 6.64 10.24
N LEU A 522 9.35 7.92 9.94
CA LEU A 522 10.58 8.43 9.35
C LEU A 522 11.21 9.41 10.33
N TRP A 523 12.40 9.06 10.79
CA TRP A 523 13.15 9.84 11.75
C TRP A 523 14.60 9.98 11.35
N PHE A 524 15.11 11.21 11.36
CA PHE A 524 16.43 11.55 10.86
C PHE A 524 17.27 12.14 11.98
N ALA A 525 18.36 11.46 12.32
CA ALA A 525 19.31 11.94 13.32
C ALA A 525 20.07 13.19 12.81
N ASN A 526 20.50 14.06 13.73
CA ASN A 526 21.21 15.31 13.40
C ASN A 526 22.48 15.05 12.57
N GLU A 527 23.19 13.97 12.85
CA GLU A 527 24.39 13.56 12.13
C GLU A 527 24.11 13.27 10.65
N THR A 528 22.89 12.84 10.32
CA THR A 528 22.46 12.59 8.94
C THR A 528 22.40 13.90 8.16
N ILE A 529 21.86 14.95 8.77
CA ILE A 529 21.75 16.28 8.14
C ILE A 529 23.15 16.86 7.93
N THR A 530 23.99 16.82 8.97
CA THR A 530 25.38 17.30 8.88
C THR A 530 26.16 16.58 7.77
N LYS A 531 26.00 15.26 7.64
CA LYS A 531 26.63 14.49 6.55
C LYS A 531 26.10 14.89 5.18
N LEU A 532 24.79 15.07 5.03
CA LEU A 532 24.18 15.48 3.76
C LEU A 532 24.64 16.88 3.35
N ASP A 533 24.71 17.82 4.29
CA ASP A 533 25.23 19.17 4.05
C ASP A 533 26.70 19.14 3.63
N GLN A 534 27.54 18.38 4.33
CA GLN A 534 28.96 18.21 3.97
C GLN A 534 29.14 17.58 2.58
N GLN A 535 28.40 16.52 2.27
CA GLN A 535 28.44 15.88 0.95
C GLN A 535 28.05 16.85 -0.16
N LYS A 536 27.00 17.65 0.05
CA LYS A 536 26.55 18.62 -0.95
C LYS A 536 27.49 19.81 -1.09
N GLN A 537 28.14 20.23 0.00
CA GLN A 537 29.21 21.23 -0.06
C GLN A 537 30.40 20.73 -0.88
N GLU A 538 30.84 19.49 -0.64
CA GLU A 538 31.96 18.88 -1.38
C GLU A 538 31.62 18.67 -2.86
N GLU A 539 30.40 18.22 -3.18
CA GLU A 539 29.93 18.09 -4.56
C GLU A 539 29.96 19.44 -5.30
N ARG A 540 29.46 20.51 -4.66
CA ARG A 540 29.51 21.87 -5.23
C ARG A 540 30.93 22.36 -5.44
N LYS A 541 31.82 22.09 -4.48
CA LYS A 541 33.24 22.44 -4.60
C LYS A 541 33.87 21.72 -5.79
N ARG A 542 33.66 20.41 -5.92
CA ARG A 542 34.15 19.61 -7.05
C ARG A 542 33.60 20.09 -8.40
N GLN A 543 32.32 20.43 -8.46
CA GLN A 543 31.71 20.99 -9.68
C GLN A 543 32.32 22.34 -10.06
N THR A 544 32.60 23.18 -9.07
CA THR A 544 33.24 24.48 -9.29
C THR A 544 34.68 24.31 -9.80
N GLU A 545 35.45 23.42 -9.18
CA GLU A 545 36.82 23.07 -9.61
C GLU A 545 36.82 22.49 -11.04
N GLU A 546 35.86 21.63 -11.38
CA GLU A 546 35.74 21.06 -12.73
C GLU A 546 35.39 22.13 -13.78
N LEU A 547 34.46 23.04 -13.46
CA LEU A 547 34.12 24.16 -14.34
C LEU A 547 35.31 25.10 -14.56
N GLU A 548 36.07 25.39 -13.50
CA GLU A 548 37.26 26.22 -13.60
C GLU A 548 38.37 25.53 -14.41
N ALA A 549 38.61 24.24 -14.19
CA ALA A 549 39.55 23.46 -14.99
C ALA A 549 39.18 23.44 -16.49
N LYS A 550 37.88 23.27 -16.81
CA LYS A 550 37.40 23.36 -18.20
C LYS A 550 37.62 24.75 -18.79
N ARG A 551 37.39 25.82 -18.02
CA ARG A 551 37.63 27.20 -18.45
C ARG A 551 39.12 27.42 -18.79
N ILE A 552 40.01 26.98 -17.91
CA ILE A 552 41.47 27.10 -18.10
C ILE A 552 41.93 26.30 -19.33
N ALA A 553 41.46 25.06 -19.49
CA ALA A 553 41.81 24.23 -20.65
C ALA A 553 41.33 24.85 -21.97
N ALA A 554 40.12 25.40 -22.02
CA ALA A 554 39.59 26.08 -23.20
C ALA A 554 40.36 27.37 -23.54
N GLU A 555 40.81 28.12 -22.53
CA GLU A 555 41.64 29.30 -22.71
C GLU A 555 43.03 28.93 -23.27
N GLU A 556 43.64 27.86 -22.75
CA GLU A 556 44.92 27.34 -23.23
C GLU A 556 44.84 26.86 -24.68
N GLU A 557 43.79 26.11 -25.04
CA GLU A 557 43.60 25.60 -26.38
C GLU A 557 43.42 26.74 -27.41
N ARG A 558 42.66 27.79 -27.05
CA ARG A 558 42.54 28.99 -27.89
C ARG A 558 43.89 29.68 -28.10
N ARG A 559 44.72 29.75 -27.06
CA ARG A 559 46.07 30.34 -27.15
C ARG A 559 46.96 29.54 -28.09
N ILE A 560 46.99 28.22 -27.95
CA ILE A 560 47.75 27.32 -28.81
C ILE A 560 47.29 27.45 -30.27
N GLN A 561 45.98 27.51 -30.50
CA GLN A 561 45.43 27.66 -31.85
C GLN A 561 45.80 29.00 -32.49
N ALA A 562 45.69 30.11 -31.74
CA ALA A 562 46.10 31.42 -32.22
C ALA A 562 47.61 31.48 -32.56
N GLU A 563 48.45 30.82 -31.76
CA GLU A 563 49.89 30.75 -32.01
C GLU A 563 50.22 29.91 -33.26
N LYS A 564 49.49 28.81 -33.50
CA LYS A 564 49.61 28.01 -34.73
C LYS A 564 49.20 28.81 -35.96
N GLU A 565 48.07 29.52 -35.92
CA GLU A 565 47.60 30.35 -37.03
C GLU A 565 48.57 31.49 -37.35
N SER A 566 49.12 32.13 -36.32
CA SER A 566 50.15 33.16 -36.48
C SER A 566 51.40 32.61 -37.15
N ARG A 567 51.88 31.44 -36.71
CA ARG A 567 53.03 30.75 -37.34
C ARG A 567 52.76 30.39 -38.80
N HIS A 568 51.61 29.79 -39.11
CA HIS A 568 51.23 29.45 -40.49
C HIS A 568 51.20 30.69 -41.40
N LYS A 569 50.64 31.81 -40.92
CA LYS A 569 50.64 33.08 -41.68
C LYS A 569 52.05 33.62 -41.91
N ALA A 570 52.93 33.54 -40.91
CA ALA A 570 54.31 33.98 -41.04
C ALA A 570 55.08 33.13 -42.06
N GLU A 571 54.92 31.80 -42.02
CA GLU A 571 55.53 30.87 -42.98
C GLU A 571 55.02 31.07 -44.42
N ALA A 572 53.72 31.33 -44.59
CA ALA A 572 53.15 31.65 -45.90
C ALA A 572 53.71 32.96 -46.46
N ALA A 573 53.79 34.01 -45.63
CA ALA A 573 54.38 35.30 -46.03
C ALA A 573 55.87 35.19 -46.39
N GLU A 574 56.64 34.33 -45.71
CA GLU A 574 58.04 34.07 -46.05
C GLU A 574 58.17 33.32 -47.39
N ARG A 575 57.33 32.30 -47.62
CA ARG A 575 57.26 31.59 -48.90
C ARG A 575 56.89 32.51 -50.05
N GLU A 576 55.92 33.39 -49.86
CA GLU A 576 55.50 34.38 -50.86
C GLU A 576 56.65 35.33 -51.21
N ARG A 577 57.36 35.88 -50.21
CA ARG A 577 58.54 36.71 -50.46
C ARG A 577 59.61 35.96 -51.26
N ALA A 578 59.88 34.70 -50.91
CA ALA A 578 60.85 33.89 -51.64
C ALA A 578 60.43 33.63 -53.10
N LEU A 579 59.14 33.47 -53.38
CA LEU A 579 58.60 33.36 -54.74
C LEU A 579 58.75 34.68 -55.51
N GLN A 580 58.40 35.80 -54.88
CA GLN A 580 58.55 37.14 -55.48
C GLN A 580 60.01 37.52 -55.73
N ASP A 581 60.94 37.14 -54.86
CA ASP A 581 62.38 37.37 -55.07
C ASP A 581 62.93 36.54 -56.24
N ARG A 582 62.51 35.28 -56.36
CA ARG A 582 62.98 34.37 -57.43
C ARG A 582 62.42 34.74 -58.81
N ASN A 583 61.13 35.04 -58.87
CA ASN A 583 60.41 35.28 -60.14
C ASN A 583 60.21 36.78 -60.44
N GLY A 584 60.69 37.65 -59.54
CA GLY A 584 60.53 39.09 -59.56
C GLY A 584 60.96 39.75 -60.86
N ALA A 585 62.12 39.36 -61.39
CA ALA A 585 62.67 39.96 -62.59
C ALA A 585 61.80 39.67 -63.83
N GLU A 586 61.37 38.43 -64.02
CA GLU A 586 60.52 38.01 -65.14
C GLU A 586 59.13 38.65 -65.06
N ALA A 587 58.49 38.57 -63.89
CA ALA A 587 57.17 39.13 -63.67
C ALA A 587 57.15 40.65 -63.88
N ARG A 588 58.18 41.37 -63.42
CA ARG A 588 58.31 42.82 -63.60
C ARG A 588 58.64 43.19 -65.04
N ALA A 589 59.48 42.44 -65.73
CA ALA A 589 59.74 42.69 -67.16
C ALA A 589 58.45 42.54 -67.98
N LEU A 590 57.64 41.52 -67.67
CA LEU A 590 56.34 41.32 -68.28
C LEU A 590 55.35 42.43 -67.91
N GLN A 591 55.29 42.81 -66.63
CA GLN A 591 54.50 43.95 -66.17
C GLN A 591 54.88 45.22 -66.93
N GLU A 592 56.16 45.60 -66.95
CA GLU A 592 56.65 46.81 -67.63
C GLU A 592 56.26 46.84 -69.11
N ARG A 593 56.38 45.71 -69.80
CA ARG A 593 55.95 45.56 -71.20
C ARG A 593 54.46 45.84 -71.38
N LEU A 594 53.62 45.23 -70.56
CA LEU A 594 52.17 45.41 -70.63
C LEU A 594 51.76 46.83 -70.21
N SER A 595 52.39 47.37 -69.16
CA SER A 595 52.15 48.73 -68.66
C SER A 595 52.53 49.78 -69.69
N ALA A 596 53.66 49.62 -70.38
CA ALA A 596 54.05 50.51 -71.47
C ALA A 596 53.02 50.50 -72.61
N GLY A 597 52.52 49.31 -72.97
CA GLY A 597 51.46 49.15 -73.95
C GLY A 597 50.14 49.80 -73.52
N LEU A 598 49.70 49.56 -72.28
CA LEU A 598 48.51 50.19 -71.71
C LEU A 598 48.63 51.71 -71.63
N GLN A 599 49.80 52.23 -71.22
CA GLN A 599 50.09 53.66 -71.19
C GLN A 599 49.97 54.29 -72.59
N GLN A 600 50.47 53.61 -73.63
CA GLN A 600 50.34 54.08 -75.01
C GLN A 600 48.87 54.17 -75.48
N LEU A 601 48.00 53.27 -74.98
CA LEU A 601 46.56 53.28 -75.28
C LEU A 601 45.82 54.43 -74.58
N VAL A 602 46.16 54.73 -73.31
CA VAL A 602 45.45 55.77 -72.53
C VAL A 602 45.99 57.18 -72.74
N THR A 603 47.27 57.33 -73.11
CA THR A 603 47.89 58.64 -73.42
C THR A 603 48.59 58.62 -74.79
N PRO A 604 47.85 58.60 -75.91
CA PRO A 604 48.43 58.61 -77.25
C PRO A 604 49.12 59.96 -77.51
N GLY A 605 50.46 59.98 -77.44
CA GLY A 605 51.27 61.17 -77.75
C GLY A 605 52.48 61.41 -76.82
N THR A 606 52.57 60.72 -75.68
CA THR A 606 53.67 60.90 -74.71
C THR A 606 54.80 59.87 -74.82
N SER A 607 54.63 58.82 -75.61
CA SER A 607 55.61 57.72 -75.75
C SER A 607 56.05 57.55 -77.20
N LYS A 608 57.36 57.40 -77.45
CA LYS A 608 57.88 56.99 -78.76
C LYS A 608 57.33 55.60 -79.08
N VAL A 609 56.79 55.40 -80.29
CA VAL A 609 56.33 54.08 -80.75
C VAL A 609 57.54 53.17 -80.86
N ASP A 610 57.66 52.23 -79.93
CA ASP A 610 58.72 51.23 -79.97
C ASP A 610 58.35 50.12 -80.97
N GLN A 611 59.29 49.72 -81.83
CA GLN A 611 59.11 48.55 -82.70
C GLN A 611 59.31 47.28 -81.85
N GLY A 612 58.34 46.37 -81.81
CA GLY A 612 58.49 45.10 -81.08
C GLY A 612 57.21 44.61 -80.40
N GLN A 613 57.37 43.85 -79.31
CA GLN A 613 56.27 43.19 -78.58
C GLN A 613 55.25 44.17 -77.98
N ILE A 614 55.66 45.39 -77.59
CA ILE A 614 54.73 46.44 -77.09
C ILE A 614 53.72 46.83 -78.19
N ALA A 615 54.20 47.01 -79.43
CA ALA A 615 53.33 47.33 -80.55
C ALA A 615 52.35 46.19 -80.89
N ASP A 616 52.75 44.92 -80.69
CA ASP A 616 51.86 43.78 -80.89
C ASP A 616 50.78 43.69 -79.81
N PHE A 617 51.13 43.99 -78.56
CA PHE A 617 50.16 44.13 -77.47
C PHE A 617 49.14 45.23 -77.76
N VAL A 618 49.61 46.44 -78.11
CA VAL A 618 48.74 47.59 -78.43
C VAL A 618 47.76 47.26 -79.56
N LYS A 619 48.19 46.52 -80.60
CA LYS A 619 47.31 46.05 -81.69
C LYS A 619 46.24 45.06 -81.23
N GLN A 620 46.56 44.19 -80.28
CA GLN A 620 45.67 43.14 -79.78
C GLN A 620 44.77 43.62 -78.63
N ALA A 621 45.14 44.71 -77.95
CA ALA A 621 44.46 45.19 -76.75
C ALA A 621 42.96 45.49 -76.96
N THR A 622 42.55 45.95 -78.14
CA THR A 622 41.12 46.16 -78.46
C THR A 622 40.30 44.87 -78.45
N VAL A 623 40.93 43.73 -78.75
CA VAL A 623 40.29 42.42 -78.71
C VAL A 623 40.38 41.80 -77.32
N LEU A 624 41.50 42.01 -76.62
CA LEU A 624 41.74 41.44 -75.29
C LEU A 624 40.95 42.15 -74.19
N PHE A 625 40.84 43.47 -74.28
CA PHE A 625 40.30 44.33 -73.23
C PHE A 625 39.25 45.29 -73.80
N PRO A 626 38.16 44.77 -74.39
CA PRO A 626 37.14 45.60 -75.04
C PRO A 626 36.46 46.58 -74.09
N GLU A 627 36.27 46.25 -72.81
CA GLU A 627 35.59 47.13 -71.86
C GLU A 627 36.47 48.32 -71.44
N PHE A 628 37.74 48.06 -71.13
CA PHE A 628 38.78 49.04 -70.85
C PHE A 628 38.96 49.97 -72.04
N MET A 629 39.00 49.43 -73.27
CA MET A 629 39.12 50.23 -74.48
C MET A 629 37.87 51.08 -74.75
N SER A 630 36.69 50.52 -74.52
CA SER A 630 35.42 51.26 -74.59
C SER A 630 35.39 52.39 -73.57
N TRP A 631 35.77 52.14 -72.32
CA TRP A 631 35.91 53.14 -71.26
C TRP A 631 36.89 54.25 -71.66
N ASN A 632 38.10 53.90 -72.10
CA ASN A 632 39.13 54.87 -72.50
C ASN A 632 38.67 55.76 -73.66
N SER A 633 37.95 55.18 -74.65
CA SER A 633 37.45 55.93 -75.81
C SER A 633 36.40 57.00 -75.47
N LYS A 634 35.70 56.86 -74.33
CA LYS A 634 34.70 57.83 -73.85
C LYS A 634 35.32 59.02 -73.15
N LEU A 635 36.55 58.90 -72.64
CA LEU A 635 37.19 59.96 -71.84
C LEU A 635 37.22 61.30 -72.59
N PRO A 636 37.71 61.41 -73.85
CA PRO A 636 37.77 62.70 -74.54
C PRO A 636 36.38 63.28 -74.85
N VAL A 637 35.40 62.43 -75.17
CA VAL A 637 34.01 62.83 -75.45
C VAL A 637 33.36 63.43 -74.20
N GLU A 638 33.71 62.93 -73.01
CA GLU A 638 33.19 63.38 -71.72
C GLU A 638 34.05 64.47 -71.05
N LEU A 639 35.03 65.04 -71.76
CA LEU A 639 35.98 66.04 -71.27
C LEU A 639 36.90 65.55 -70.14
N TRP A 640 37.22 64.26 -70.11
CA TRP A 640 38.23 63.65 -69.24
C TRP A 640 39.52 63.36 -70.01
N THR A 641 40.65 63.43 -69.31
CA THR A 641 41.97 63.11 -69.85
C THR A 641 42.72 62.20 -68.89
N ALA A 642 43.29 61.09 -69.39
CA ALA A 642 44.18 60.25 -68.61
C ALA A 642 45.50 60.97 -68.35
N LYS A 643 46.00 60.89 -67.10
CA LYS A 643 47.23 61.55 -66.66
C LYS A 643 48.32 60.61 -66.24
N ALA A 644 47.95 59.52 -65.59
CA ALA A 644 48.89 58.52 -65.13
C ALA A 644 48.22 57.15 -65.17
N LEU A 645 49.02 56.12 -65.43
CA LEU A 645 48.62 54.74 -65.27
C LEU A 645 49.63 54.08 -64.34
N LYS A 646 49.12 53.41 -63.30
CA LYS A 646 49.89 52.60 -62.39
C LYS A 646 49.45 51.16 -62.55
N THR A 647 50.41 50.25 -62.57
CA THR A 647 50.14 48.81 -62.58
C THR A 647 50.78 48.15 -61.38
N GLU A 648 50.17 47.11 -60.86
CA GLU A 648 50.70 46.25 -59.81
C GLU A 648 50.45 44.78 -60.18
N ILE A 649 51.41 43.90 -59.93
CA ILE A 649 51.25 42.47 -60.19
C ILE A 649 50.36 41.89 -59.09
N THR A 650 49.15 41.51 -59.46
CA THR A 650 48.24 40.81 -58.56
C THR A 650 48.66 39.34 -58.43
N ASP A 651 49.04 38.71 -59.54
CA ASP A 651 49.60 37.35 -59.58
C ASP A 651 50.42 37.14 -60.86
N TYR A 652 51.39 36.23 -60.81
CA TYR A 652 52.26 35.87 -61.93
C TYR A 652 52.67 34.40 -61.81
N GLY A 653 52.73 33.69 -62.93
CA GLY A 653 53.10 32.29 -62.95
C GLY A 653 52.87 31.64 -64.30
N THR A 654 52.49 30.37 -64.28
CA THR A 654 52.34 29.57 -65.50
C THR A 654 50.92 29.03 -65.61
N GLY A 655 50.25 29.35 -66.72
CA GLY A 655 48.94 28.83 -67.08
C GLY A 655 49.01 27.81 -68.21
N VAL A 656 47.97 27.00 -68.34
CA VAL A 656 47.80 26.00 -69.40
C VAL A 656 46.83 26.50 -70.45
N TRP A 657 47.28 26.56 -71.70
CA TRP A 657 46.45 26.89 -72.87
C TRP A 657 46.58 25.81 -73.93
N LYS A 658 45.49 25.07 -74.20
CA LYS A 658 45.44 23.96 -75.21
C LYS A 658 46.69 23.06 -75.15
N ASP A 659 47.01 22.58 -73.95
CA ASP A 659 48.16 21.71 -73.61
C ASP A 659 49.55 22.37 -73.56
N ARG A 660 49.66 23.69 -73.72
CA ARG A 660 50.91 24.43 -73.57
C ARG A 660 50.98 25.19 -72.25
N HIS A 661 52.17 25.22 -71.65
CA HIS A 661 52.47 26.02 -70.48
C HIS A 661 52.96 27.41 -70.92
N LEU A 662 52.16 28.44 -70.62
CA LEU A 662 52.42 29.82 -70.99
C LEU A 662 52.56 30.70 -69.76
N GLU A 663 53.35 31.75 -69.87
CA GLU A 663 53.38 32.79 -68.84
C GLU A 663 51.99 33.41 -68.73
N GLN A 664 51.52 33.53 -67.50
CA GLN A 664 50.23 34.12 -67.18
C GLN A 664 50.48 35.20 -66.14
N ILE A 665 49.95 36.39 -66.39
CA ILE A 665 50.08 37.53 -65.50
C ILE A 665 48.73 38.18 -65.28
N ALA A 666 48.48 38.57 -64.03
CA ALA A 666 47.33 39.35 -63.62
C ALA A 666 47.83 40.66 -63.01
N LEU A 667 47.36 41.78 -63.53
CA LEU A 667 47.73 43.12 -63.13
C LEU A 667 46.51 43.86 -62.58
N ARG A 668 46.70 44.55 -61.46
CA ARG A 668 45.82 45.65 -61.07
C ARG A 668 46.29 46.90 -61.81
N VAL A 669 45.39 47.52 -62.56
CA VAL A 669 45.65 48.70 -63.38
C VAL A 669 44.80 49.85 -62.86
N GLU A 670 45.46 50.89 -62.38
CA GLU A 670 44.84 52.12 -61.88
C GLU A 670 45.16 53.27 -62.84
N VAL A 671 44.12 53.88 -63.42
CA VAL A 671 44.26 55.01 -64.34
C VAL A 671 43.72 56.26 -63.68
N VAL A 672 44.61 57.23 -63.45
CA VAL A 672 44.25 58.55 -62.94
C VAL A 672 43.76 59.41 -64.12
N VAL A 673 42.52 59.84 -64.04
CA VAL A 673 41.89 60.74 -65.03
C VAL A 673 41.52 62.06 -64.38
N GLU A 674 41.65 63.15 -65.13
CA GLU A 674 41.23 64.49 -64.71
C GLU A 674 40.37 65.18 -65.77
N SER A 675 39.43 66.01 -65.31
CA SER A 675 38.63 66.87 -66.18
C SER A 675 38.81 68.33 -65.78
N ALA A 676 39.52 69.10 -66.60
CA ALA A 676 39.71 70.54 -66.37
C ALA A 676 38.37 71.32 -66.44
N ALA A 677 37.42 70.87 -67.27
CA ALA A 677 36.10 71.48 -67.37
C ALA A 677 35.26 71.31 -66.09
N ARG A 678 35.49 70.23 -65.34
CA ARG A 678 34.76 69.90 -64.09
C ARG A 678 35.55 70.21 -62.82
N GLY A 679 36.87 70.40 -62.92
CA GLY A 679 37.74 70.59 -61.76
C GLY A 679 37.97 69.32 -60.92
N GLU A 680 37.74 68.13 -61.49
CA GLU A 680 37.73 66.85 -60.77
C GLU A 680 38.88 65.93 -61.20
N LYS A 681 39.33 65.08 -60.27
CA LYS A 681 40.27 63.97 -60.48
C LYS A 681 39.66 62.70 -59.92
N ARG A 682 39.80 61.58 -60.63
CA ARG A 682 39.41 60.24 -60.13
C ARG A 682 40.38 59.18 -60.63
N THR A 683 40.36 58.03 -59.96
CA THR A 683 41.11 56.85 -60.35
C THR A 683 40.14 55.75 -60.73
N GLU A 684 40.28 55.22 -61.94
CA GLU A 684 39.52 54.05 -62.39
C GLU A 684 40.42 52.82 -62.29
N CYS A 685 39.88 51.71 -61.77
CA CYS A 685 40.64 50.51 -61.45
C CYS A 685 40.10 49.31 -62.22
N PHE A 686 41.01 48.58 -62.86
CA PHE A 686 40.74 47.35 -63.60
C PHE A 686 41.69 46.25 -63.13
N GLN A 687 41.20 45.02 -63.04
CA GLN A 687 42.01 43.83 -62.88
C GLN A 687 42.08 43.15 -64.25
N LEU A 688 43.25 43.24 -64.88
CA LEU A 688 43.50 42.72 -66.22
C LEU A 688 44.41 41.50 -66.11
N GLY A 689 44.07 40.42 -66.80
CA GLY A 689 44.90 39.22 -66.87
C GLY A 689 45.07 38.75 -68.30
N VAL A 690 46.18 38.09 -68.59
CA VAL A 690 46.44 37.56 -69.92
C VAL A 690 47.43 36.39 -69.88
N LEU A 691 47.28 35.46 -70.82
CA LEU A 691 48.33 34.48 -71.15
C LEU A 691 49.19 35.01 -72.29
N VAL A 692 50.50 34.89 -72.11
CA VAL A 692 51.52 35.40 -73.01
C VAL A 692 52.06 34.27 -73.86
N ASP A 693 51.86 34.38 -75.17
CA ASP A 693 52.39 33.47 -76.15
C ASP A 693 53.47 34.17 -76.98
N ASP A 694 54.67 34.27 -76.39
CA ASP A 694 55.82 34.95 -77.01
C ASP A 694 56.31 34.26 -78.28
N GLU A 695 56.13 32.94 -78.41
CA GLU A 695 56.46 32.17 -79.62
C GLU A 695 55.67 32.67 -80.84
N PHE A 696 54.38 32.97 -80.64
CA PHE A 696 53.49 33.46 -81.69
C PHE A 696 53.26 34.97 -81.63
N ARG A 697 53.97 35.70 -80.75
CA ARG A 697 53.77 37.13 -80.47
C ARG A 697 52.29 37.48 -80.23
N SER A 698 51.59 36.58 -79.53
CA SER A 698 50.14 36.65 -79.30
C SER A 698 49.84 36.71 -77.81
N TYR A 699 48.73 37.36 -77.48
CA TYR A 699 48.16 37.36 -76.14
C TYR A 699 46.84 36.60 -76.17
N ARG A 700 46.53 35.84 -75.13
CA ARG A 700 45.43 34.87 -75.13
C ARG A 700 44.60 34.92 -73.86
N ASP A 701 43.33 34.55 -74.02
CA ASP A 701 42.33 34.30 -72.96
C ASP A 701 42.42 35.30 -71.81
N SER A 702 42.13 36.56 -72.13
CA SER A 702 42.22 37.67 -71.19
C SER A 702 41.18 37.60 -70.08
N LEU A 703 41.56 38.15 -68.92
CA LEU A 703 40.67 38.56 -67.84
C LEU A 703 40.53 40.08 -67.92
N GLU A 704 39.30 40.57 -67.87
CA GLU A 704 39.00 41.99 -67.81
C GLU A 704 37.85 42.20 -66.84
N VAL A 705 38.14 42.80 -65.69
CA VAL A 705 37.10 43.07 -64.68
C VAL A 705 37.37 44.42 -64.03
N GLN A 706 36.31 45.19 -63.73
CA GLN A 706 36.45 46.41 -62.94
C GLN A 706 36.67 46.03 -61.47
N CYS A 707 37.59 46.71 -60.78
CA CYS A 707 37.92 46.39 -59.39
C CYS A 707 36.68 46.54 -58.49
N SER A 708 36.31 45.45 -57.79
CA SER A 708 35.15 45.37 -56.89
C SER A 708 35.42 44.30 -55.81
N PRO A 709 34.60 44.18 -54.74
CA PRO A 709 34.80 43.15 -53.72
C PRO A 709 34.86 41.70 -54.26
N ASP A 710 34.29 41.45 -55.44
CA ASP A 710 34.20 40.13 -56.07
C ASP A 710 35.35 39.86 -57.07
N ASP A 711 36.28 40.82 -57.27
CA ASP A 711 37.38 40.70 -58.23
C ASP A 711 38.30 39.50 -57.94
N ALA A 712 38.51 39.17 -56.66
CA ALA A 712 39.30 38.03 -56.22
C ALA A 712 38.70 36.67 -56.63
N GLU A 713 37.36 36.55 -56.65
CA GLU A 713 36.68 35.32 -57.07
C GLU A 713 36.73 35.14 -58.59
N GLN A 714 36.60 36.24 -59.34
CA GLN A 714 36.72 36.23 -60.80
C GLN A 714 38.16 35.93 -61.24
N LEU A 715 39.15 36.51 -60.54
CA LEU A 715 40.56 36.15 -60.72
C LEU A 715 40.80 34.67 -60.43
N LYS A 716 40.28 34.15 -59.31
CA LYS A 716 40.41 32.72 -58.95
C LYS A 716 39.77 31.79 -59.98
N THR A 717 38.60 32.17 -60.50
CA THR A 717 37.91 31.38 -61.53
C THR A 717 38.74 31.33 -62.80
N TRP A 718 39.28 32.47 -63.22
CA TRP A 718 40.13 32.57 -64.39
C TRP A 718 41.46 31.82 -64.22
N THR A 719 42.13 31.91 -63.07
CA THR A 719 43.37 31.14 -62.81
C THR A 719 43.08 29.63 -62.75
N THR A 720 41.97 29.22 -62.14
CA THR A 720 41.55 27.80 -62.08
C THR A 720 41.27 27.24 -63.48
N ALA A 721 40.59 28.00 -64.35
CA ALA A 721 40.30 27.58 -65.72
C ALA A 721 41.57 27.25 -66.52
N HIS A 722 42.68 27.92 -66.20
CA HIS A 722 43.98 27.72 -66.83
C HIS A 722 44.91 26.80 -66.03
N ARG A 723 44.45 26.12 -64.97
CA ARG A 723 45.30 25.32 -64.07
C ARG A 723 46.57 26.08 -63.66
N PHE A 724 46.39 27.35 -63.34
CA PHE A 724 47.48 28.28 -63.09
C PHE A 724 48.27 27.88 -61.85
N GLU A 725 49.59 27.79 -62.00
CA GLU A 725 50.53 27.64 -60.90
C GLU A 725 51.12 29.01 -60.56
N SER A 726 50.75 29.56 -59.41
CA SER A 726 51.29 30.85 -58.97
C SER A 726 52.78 30.73 -58.67
N ARG A 727 53.54 31.68 -59.20
CA ARG A 727 54.95 31.93 -58.90
C ARG A 727 55.12 33.26 -58.15
N TRP A 728 54.02 33.83 -57.66
CA TRP A 728 53.98 35.16 -57.04
C TRP A 728 53.31 35.17 -55.66
N ARG A 729 52.38 34.25 -55.41
CA ARG A 729 51.63 34.07 -54.15
C ARG A 729 51.92 32.70 -53.54
N ALA A 730 51.93 32.63 -52.21
CA ALA A 730 51.99 31.34 -51.51
C ALA A 730 50.60 30.93 -51.04
N ASP A 731 50.16 29.74 -51.47
CA ASP A 731 48.95 29.09 -50.95
C ASP A 731 49.11 28.55 -49.52
#